data_AF-A0A6H5KXZ1-F1
#
_entry.id   AF-A0A6H5KXZ1-F1
#
_cell.length_a   1.000
_cell.length_b   1.000
_cell.length_c   1.000
_cell.angle_alpha   90.00
_cell.angle_beta   90.00
_cell.angle_gamma   90.00
#
_symmetry.space_group_name_H-M   'P 1'
#
loop_
_entity.id
_entity.type
_entity.pdbx_description
1 polymer ?
#
loop_
_entity_poly.entity_id
_entity_poly.type
_entity_poly.pdbx_seq_one_letter_code
_entity_poly.pdbx_strand_id
1 'polypeptide(L)'
;MEASQLDLLRTDELDIALRLSYLKHYHGGGAGAAEGGAGSAVNDKEARRKEKKKLKDLKVQKAKEAKKNAAAAPASKKDKVVGNSATATAEVDVNTPVELSSLVSSTDLPLREGEEQDKRERFYLTTAINYTNGEPHIGHAYEAIASDVLSRYQRMSGKRVIFQTGSDEHGQKIANTAAKLGLQPIDICDKYAGKFQELNKRLLISNDLYMRTTSALHKETSQRLWQICADAGDIFLGKYEGWYDEREEKYVTDSDAELADFKDAFGSPLKRMSEASYFFKMGKYIEWLIHYITDNPSFIQPETHRLNILTRLQNGHQNDLSVSRTTFKHGIPVPVGFDQAHVMYVWFDALTNYLSGIHALDSDNPMSAFWPASVHVIGKDITWFHCVIWPCILKSAGLALPKTVYAHGFVAAADGRKMSKSLGNVIDPHDICDQYAVDTFRWYICREAIFGCDLSFSKRALVLAHNSELCNTFGNLVHRSLSLMHKYNNGNVPERQLGFDFFPFDFAATRRHVDAAMTNYALQDACAVAMEALRETNKFLQESEPWMRKGDEDRPYRLECVRVCLEAVYCVAHLLVAFLPTACTRVFEKLGLPPVPIASLKPDFSNIPAGTKVTVGSILFGMLDLPDEVAAIPAAPGGAGEQLQTQKAAKPAAVVVANGGGSGGAGGQEAEGDPFSRIEIKVGRITKAILVWNHESKEHLYCEEIDVGEGEPRAIASGLREHCTPEEMQGRLVLVVCNLKPAKFAGFASNGMVLAAKSADGKVELVRPPEGSVVGERARVEGSEGEPLTPAQVKKKKAFEELAKHLRTDNDKVATYQGKPITTSGGACTADTVAGGELS
;
A
#
# COMPACT_ATOMS: atom_id res chain seq x y z
N MET A 1 30.26 -7.03 31.43
CA MET A 1 28.83 -7.36 31.28
C MET A 1 27.89 -6.22 31.69
N GLU A 2 28.33 -5.20 32.43
CA GLU A 2 27.44 -4.08 32.83
C GLU A 2 27.37 -2.91 31.80
N ALA A 3 28.34 -2.76 30.90
CA ALA A 3 28.32 -1.69 29.90
C ALA A 3 27.34 -1.93 28.73
N SER A 4 26.98 -3.19 28.43
CA SER A 4 26.06 -3.52 27.33
C SER A 4 24.58 -3.48 27.74
N GLN A 5 24.27 -3.61 29.04
CA GLN A 5 22.89 -3.43 29.53
C GLN A 5 22.53 -1.94 29.71
N LEU A 6 23.51 -1.08 29.95
CA LEU A 6 23.32 0.38 30.03
C LEU A 6 23.07 1.04 28.66
N ASP A 7 23.57 0.47 27.56
CA ASP A 7 23.26 0.96 26.21
C ASP A 7 21.86 0.52 25.74
N LEU A 8 21.41 -0.68 26.11
CA LEU A 8 20.04 -1.17 25.82
C LEU A 8 18.97 -0.37 26.57
N LEU A 9 19.20 -0.04 27.83
CA LEU A 9 18.31 0.82 28.64
C LEU A 9 18.29 2.28 28.17
N ARG A 10 19.40 2.79 27.61
CA ARG A 10 19.48 4.15 27.03
C ARG A 10 18.77 4.25 25.67
N THR A 11 18.76 3.17 24.88
CA THR A 11 17.95 3.13 23.64
C THR A 11 16.45 3.11 23.93
N ASP A 12 15.99 2.43 24.98
CA ASP A 12 14.57 2.42 25.34
C ASP A 12 14.10 3.76 25.92
N GLU A 13 14.91 4.44 26.74
CA GLU A 13 14.58 5.78 27.25
C GLU A 13 14.59 6.85 26.14
N LEU A 14 15.48 6.74 25.13
CA LEU A 14 15.45 7.62 23.97
C LEU A 14 14.28 7.34 23.03
N ASP A 15 13.87 6.07 22.87
CA ASP A 15 12.74 5.69 22.02
C ASP A 15 11.39 6.06 22.65
N ILE A 16 11.28 5.98 23.98
CA ILE A 16 10.14 6.49 24.75
C ILE A 16 10.13 8.03 24.77
N ALA A 17 11.28 8.70 24.89
CA ALA A 17 11.37 10.16 24.79
C ALA A 17 11.10 10.67 23.36
N LEU A 18 11.48 9.92 22.32
CA LEU A 18 11.13 10.25 20.92
C LEU A 18 9.65 10.03 20.66
N ARG A 19 9.07 8.90 21.11
CA ARG A 19 7.62 8.65 21.07
C ARG A 19 6.85 9.69 21.88
N LEU A 20 7.36 10.15 23.02
CA LEU A 20 6.76 11.22 23.82
C LEU A 20 6.95 12.61 23.23
N SER A 21 8.02 12.87 22.45
CA SER A 21 8.15 14.13 21.70
C SER A 21 7.27 14.13 20.44
N TYR A 22 7.09 12.97 19.82
CA TYR A 22 6.12 12.74 18.75
C TYR A 22 4.68 12.88 19.28
N LEU A 23 4.38 12.32 20.47
CA LEU A 23 3.09 12.46 21.15
C LEU A 23 2.85 13.85 21.76
N LYS A 24 3.88 14.58 22.23
CA LYS A 24 3.72 15.96 22.73
C LYS A 24 3.60 17.01 21.63
N HIS A 25 4.01 16.70 20.40
CA HIS A 25 3.72 17.55 19.23
C HIS A 25 2.39 17.19 18.53
N TYR A 26 1.81 16.01 18.79
CA TYR A 26 0.54 15.58 18.17
C TYR A 26 -0.65 15.36 19.10
N HIS A 27 -0.47 15.31 20.42
CA HIS A 27 -1.56 15.22 21.41
C HIS A 27 -1.29 16.13 22.61
N GLY A 28 -1.72 17.39 22.48
CA GLY A 28 -1.90 18.28 23.62
C GLY A 28 -3.37 18.31 24.04
N GLY A 29 -3.77 17.45 24.99
CA GLY A 29 -5.05 17.61 25.67
C GLY A 29 -5.56 16.39 26.43
N GLY A 30 -5.12 16.21 27.68
CA GLY A 30 -5.88 15.43 28.66
C GLY A 30 -5.07 14.69 29.72
N ALA A 31 -4.88 15.33 30.88
CA ALA A 31 -5.06 14.81 32.25
C ALA A 31 -3.96 15.23 33.23
N GLY A 32 -4.38 15.85 34.35
CA GLY A 32 -3.56 16.05 35.56
C GLY A 32 -3.49 17.48 36.06
N ALA A 33 -4.62 18.04 36.52
CA ALA A 33 -4.64 19.29 37.28
C ALA A 33 -4.19 19.04 38.73
N ALA A 34 -3.15 19.74 39.16
CA ALA A 34 -2.90 20.10 40.55
C ALA A 34 -2.47 21.57 40.61
N GLU A 35 -3.37 22.37 41.17
CA GLU A 35 -3.30 23.71 41.76
C GLU A 35 -2.07 24.62 41.52
N GLY A 36 -2.35 25.86 41.06
CA GLY A 36 -1.65 27.06 41.52
C GLY A 36 -1.09 28.03 40.47
N GLY A 37 -1.69 29.22 40.35
CA GLY A 37 -0.97 30.47 40.06
C GLY A 37 -1.05 31.05 38.64
N ALA A 38 -2.02 31.95 38.42
CA ALA A 38 -2.08 32.82 37.25
C ALA A 38 -1.21 34.08 37.44
N GLY A 39 -0.41 34.44 36.41
CA GLY A 39 0.10 35.80 36.20
C GLY A 39 1.54 35.91 35.69
N SER A 40 1.75 35.96 34.36
CA SER A 40 2.87 36.72 33.71
C SER A 40 2.98 36.65 32.17
N ALA A 41 1.98 36.16 31.41
CA ALA A 41 2.17 35.87 29.98
C ALA A 41 2.05 37.07 28.99
N VAL A 42 1.92 38.33 29.44
CA VAL A 42 1.66 39.48 28.53
C VAL A 42 2.92 40.26 28.15
N ASN A 43 4.04 40.16 28.89
CA ASN A 43 5.22 41.00 28.64
C ASN A 43 6.28 40.43 27.67
N ASP A 44 6.18 39.17 27.22
CA ASP A 44 7.24 38.53 26.40
C ASP A 44 7.06 38.76 24.87
N LYS A 45 5.84 39.11 24.41
CA LYS A 45 5.58 39.33 22.97
C LYS A 45 6.13 40.65 22.43
N GLU A 46 6.15 41.70 23.25
CA GLU A 46 6.58 43.03 22.81
C GLU A 46 8.11 43.15 22.78
N ALA A 47 8.80 42.49 23.70
CA ALA A 47 10.26 42.42 23.75
C ALA A 47 10.83 41.71 22.50
N ARG A 48 10.27 40.55 22.13
CA ARG A 48 10.68 39.79 20.94
C ARG A 48 10.45 40.53 19.62
N ARG A 49 9.44 41.42 19.57
CA ARG A 49 9.15 42.24 18.37
C ARG A 49 10.14 43.39 18.22
N LYS A 50 10.58 44.02 19.33
CA LYS A 50 11.61 45.06 19.33
C LYS A 50 12.98 44.50 18.94
N GLU A 51 13.31 43.29 19.40
CA GLU A 51 14.58 42.62 19.08
C GLU A 51 14.68 42.19 17.61
N LYS A 52 13.60 41.64 17.03
CA LYS A 52 13.54 41.32 15.59
C LYS A 52 13.69 42.55 14.69
N LYS A 53 13.18 43.71 15.11
CA LYS A 53 13.33 44.96 14.36
C LYS A 53 14.78 45.47 14.38
N LYS A 54 15.42 45.44 15.57
CA LYS A 54 16.82 45.86 15.75
C LYS A 54 17.80 45.00 14.92
N LEU A 55 17.53 43.69 14.80
CA LEU A 55 18.35 42.78 14.00
C LEU A 55 18.19 42.99 12.48
N LYS A 56 16.99 43.41 12.03
CA LYS A 56 16.72 43.73 10.63
C LYS A 56 17.43 45.01 10.19
N ASP A 57 17.43 46.03 11.06
CA ASP A 57 18.07 47.32 10.77
C ASP A 57 19.60 47.20 10.72
N LEU A 58 20.19 46.35 11.58
CA LEU A 58 21.64 46.07 11.57
C LEU A 58 22.12 45.35 10.29
N LYS A 59 21.29 44.45 9.73
CA LYS A 59 21.59 43.75 8.46
C LYS A 59 21.56 44.70 7.27
N VAL A 60 20.65 45.66 7.25
CA VAL A 60 20.55 46.68 6.19
C VAL A 60 21.74 47.63 6.23
N GLN A 61 22.25 47.97 7.42
CA GLN A 61 23.38 48.86 7.58
C GLN A 61 24.70 48.21 7.10
N LYS A 62 24.95 46.93 7.44
CA LYS A 62 26.12 46.18 6.94
C LYS A 62 26.10 45.96 5.43
N ALA A 63 24.92 45.78 4.83
CA ALA A 63 24.79 45.64 3.36
C ALA A 63 25.11 46.94 2.61
N LYS A 64 24.85 48.12 3.22
CA LYS A 64 25.20 49.42 2.63
C LYS A 64 26.69 49.74 2.73
N GLU A 65 27.36 49.32 3.80
CA GLU A 65 28.82 49.48 3.94
C GLU A 65 29.60 48.57 2.98
N ALA A 66 29.15 47.33 2.76
CA ALA A 66 29.76 46.41 1.80
C ALA A 66 29.68 46.92 0.34
N LYS A 67 28.58 47.59 -0.03
CA LYS A 67 28.42 48.22 -1.36
C LYS A 67 29.32 49.44 -1.58
N LYS A 68 29.78 50.11 -0.51
CA LYS A 68 30.64 51.30 -0.62
C LYS A 68 32.11 50.93 -0.88
N ASN A 69 32.54 49.72 -0.50
CA ASN A 69 33.92 49.27 -0.63
C ASN A 69 34.25 48.55 -1.95
N ALA A 70 33.25 48.22 -2.79
CA ALA A 70 33.46 47.47 -4.04
C ALA A 70 33.64 48.34 -5.29
N ALA A 71 33.64 49.67 -5.18
CA ALA A 71 33.64 50.61 -6.31
C ALA A 71 35.05 51.07 -6.80
N ALA A 72 36.11 50.28 -6.59
CA ALA A 72 37.47 50.67 -7.01
C ALA A 72 38.31 49.48 -7.54
N ALA A 73 38.18 49.15 -8.83
CA ALA A 73 39.27 48.65 -9.70
C ALA A 73 38.74 48.38 -11.15
N PRO A 74 39.50 48.68 -12.22
CA PRO A 74 39.01 48.66 -13.60
C PRO A 74 39.28 47.34 -14.37
N ALA A 75 38.44 47.13 -15.39
CA ALA A 75 38.34 45.95 -16.25
C ALA A 75 39.38 45.87 -17.39
N SER A 76 39.61 44.65 -17.92
CA SER A 76 40.24 44.41 -19.23
C SER A 76 39.40 43.44 -20.09
N LYS A 77 39.46 43.64 -21.41
CA LYS A 77 38.58 43.11 -22.48
C LYS A 77 39.15 41.84 -23.17
N LYS A 78 38.28 41.21 -23.98
CA LYS A 78 38.49 40.37 -25.19
C LYS A 78 38.43 38.84 -24.97
N ASP A 79 37.91 37.99 -25.85
CA ASP A 79 37.29 38.11 -27.17
C ASP A 79 36.41 36.86 -27.44
N LYS A 80 35.44 36.99 -28.37
CA LYS A 80 34.56 35.91 -28.87
C LYS A 80 35.26 35.04 -29.91
N VAL A 81 35.03 33.73 -29.89
CA VAL A 81 35.14 32.86 -31.09
C VAL A 81 33.89 31.99 -31.18
N VAL A 82 33.30 32.01 -32.38
CA VAL A 82 32.09 31.29 -32.81
C VAL A 82 32.52 29.98 -33.47
N GLY A 83 31.85 28.87 -33.15
CA GLY A 83 32.00 27.59 -33.83
C GLY A 83 30.70 26.80 -33.73
N ASN A 84 29.97 26.74 -34.83
CA ASN A 84 28.67 26.09 -35.00
C ASN A 84 28.91 24.69 -35.57
N SER A 85 28.34 23.63 -35.00
CA SER A 85 28.07 22.39 -35.75
C SER A 85 26.90 21.62 -35.14
N ALA A 86 25.83 21.52 -35.91
CA ALA A 86 24.67 20.69 -35.66
C ALA A 86 24.96 19.23 -36.06
N THR A 87 24.48 18.27 -35.27
CA THR A 87 24.25 16.89 -35.75
C THR A 87 23.03 16.29 -35.05
N ALA A 88 22.23 15.63 -35.88
CA ALA A 88 20.88 15.15 -35.66
C ALA A 88 20.75 14.02 -34.63
N THR A 89 19.62 13.99 -33.93
CA THR A 89 19.18 12.97 -32.96
C THR A 89 18.40 11.86 -33.67
N ALA A 90 18.83 10.61 -33.51
CA ALA A 90 18.01 9.43 -33.79
C ALA A 90 17.27 9.02 -32.52
N GLU A 91 15.95 8.79 -32.63
CA GLU A 91 15.08 8.32 -31.55
C GLU A 91 15.38 6.85 -31.21
N VAL A 92 15.43 6.50 -29.92
CA VAL A 92 15.61 5.14 -29.41
C VAL A 92 14.37 4.75 -28.59
N ASP A 93 13.86 3.57 -28.92
CA ASP A 93 12.67 2.93 -28.33
C ASP A 93 12.84 2.61 -26.84
N VAL A 94 11.90 3.10 -26.02
CA VAL A 94 11.88 3.04 -24.55
C VAL A 94 11.51 1.67 -23.97
N ASN A 95 11.11 0.70 -24.80
CA ASN A 95 10.70 -0.64 -24.37
C ASN A 95 11.81 -1.71 -24.40
N THR A 96 13.06 -1.33 -24.70
CA THR A 96 14.16 -2.30 -24.74
C THR A 96 14.51 -2.77 -23.32
N PRO A 97 14.49 -4.09 -23.01
CA PRO A 97 14.94 -4.61 -21.73
C PRO A 97 16.42 -4.27 -21.53
N VAL A 98 16.74 -3.61 -20.41
CA VAL A 98 18.12 -3.49 -19.96
C VAL A 98 18.50 -4.84 -19.37
N GLU A 99 19.63 -5.41 -19.80
CA GLU A 99 20.30 -6.54 -19.15
C GLU A 99 20.65 -6.14 -17.70
N LEU A 100 19.69 -6.35 -16.78
CA LEU A 100 19.79 -6.07 -15.34
C LEU A 100 20.60 -7.16 -14.58
N SER A 101 21.21 -8.09 -15.33
CA SER A 101 21.95 -9.26 -14.84
C SER A 101 23.22 -8.92 -14.08
N SER A 102 23.67 -7.65 -14.04
CA SER A 102 24.94 -7.28 -13.41
C SER A 102 24.85 -6.27 -12.26
N LEU A 103 23.69 -5.69 -11.95
CA LEU A 103 23.59 -4.62 -10.94
C LEU A 103 22.78 -4.97 -9.69
N VAL A 104 21.96 -6.01 -9.72
CA VAL A 104 21.30 -6.57 -8.52
C VAL A 104 21.09 -8.08 -8.60
N SER A 105 21.76 -8.74 -9.54
CA SER A 105 21.74 -10.19 -9.64
C SER A 105 22.97 -10.78 -8.94
N SER A 106 22.73 -11.49 -7.85
CA SER A 106 23.65 -12.46 -7.26
C SER A 106 23.63 -13.80 -8.00
N THR A 107 23.01 -13.90 -9.19
CA THR A 107 22.94 -15.15 -9.96
C THR A 107 24.29 -15.43 -10.63
N ASP A 108 25.21 -15.90 -9.79
CA ASP A 108 26.39 -16.74 -10.05
C ASP A 108 27.50 -16.38 -9.07
N LEU A 109 27.21 -16.46 -7.77
CA LEU A 109 28.24 -16.71 -6.78
C LEU A 109 28.22 -18.20 -6.45
N PRO A 110 29.10 -19.04 -7.04
CA PRO A 110 29.68 -20.09 -6.21
C PRO A 110 30.20 -19.36 -4.96
N LEU A 111 29.78 -19.80 -3.77
CA LEU A 111 30.38 -19.37 -2.51
C LEU A 111 31.89 -19.42 -2.75
N ARG A 112 32.55 -18.26 -2.78
CA ARG A 112 34.00 -18.23 -3.00
C ARG A 112 34.61 -19.08 -1.89
N GLU A 113 35.41 -20.08 -2.24
CA GLU A 113 36.20 -20.83 -1.27
C GLU A 113 36.93 -19.81 -0.37
N GLY A 114 36.56 -19.77 0.92
CA GLY A 114 37.02 -18.76 1.88
C GLY A 114 35.93 -18.07 2.74
N GLU A 115 34.66 -18.45 2.63
CA GLU A 115 33.52 -17.84 3.33
C GLU A 115 33.41 -18.06 4.87
N GLU A 116 34.44 -18.53 5.56
CA GLU A 116 34.45 -18.61 7.03
C GLU A 116 34.57 -17.24 7.73
N GLN A 117 34.65 -16.11 7.00
CA GLN A 117 34.92 -14.78 7.59
C GLN A 117 33.92 -13.65 7.24
N ASP A 118 32.83 -13.90 6.51
CA ASP A 118 31.84 -12.86 6.23
C ASP A 118 30.93 -12.58 7.44
N LYS A 119 31.23 -11.50 8.18
CA LYS A 119 30.56 -11.08 9.43
C LYS A 119 29.22 -10.36 9.22
N ARG A 120 28.74 -10.20 7.99
CA ARG A 120 27.46 -9.52 7.71
C ARG A 120 26.29 -10.31 8.29
N GLU A 121 25.28 -9.59 8.78
CA GLU A 121 24.04 -10.19 9.28
C GLU A 121 23.34 -10.99 8.18
N ARG A 122 22.88 -12.20 8.50
CA ARG A 122 22.11 -13.06 7.58
C ARG A 122 20.62 -12.76 7.68
N PHE A 123 19.96 -12.71 6.53
CA PHE A 123 18.53 -12.48 6.41
C PHE A 123 17.94 -13.50 5.45
N TYR A 124 17.09 -14.38 5.95
CA TYR A 124 16.43 -15.42 5.14
C TYR A 124 14.94 -15.11 5.04
N LEU A 125 14.49 -14.79 3.83
CA LEU A 125 13.10 -14.51 3.51
C LEU A 125 12.53 -15.62 2.65
N THR A 126 11.31 -16.07 2.96
CA THR A 126 10.57 -17.00 2.10
C THR A 126 9.19 -16.46 1.75
N THR A 127 8.70 -16.77 0.56
CA THR A 127 7.26 -16.69 0.25
C THR A 127 6.58 -18.04 0.56
N ALA A 128 5.26 -18.08 0.55
CA ALA A 128 4.54 -19.33 0.33
C ALA A 128 4.94 -19.92 -1.04
N ILE A 129 4.88 -21.24 -1.15
CA ILE A 129 5.10 -21.93 -2.43
C ILE A 129 3.76 -22.09 -3.18
N ASN A 130 3.78 -21.88 -4.49
CA ASN A 130 2.57 -21.79 -5.30
C ASN A 130 2.05 -23.18 -5.69
N TYR A 131 0.75 -23.44 -5.49
CA TYR A 131 0.15 -24.67 -5.98
C TYR A 131 0.16 -24.73 -7.51
N THR A 132 0.67 -25.82 -8.10
CA THR A 132 0.74 -25.99 -9.56
C THR A 132 -0.54 -26.56 -10.16
N ASN A 133 -1.67 -25.95 -9.83
CA ASN A 133 -3.00 -26.38 -10.30
C ASN A 133 -3.68 -25.37 -11.25
N GLY A 134 -3.04 -24.25 -11.56
CA GLY A 134 -3.60 -23.21 -12.41
C GLY A 134 -2.65 -22.07 -12.72
N GLU A 135 -3.14 -21.14 -13.55
CA GLU A 135 -2.43 -19.91 -13.93
C GLU A 135 -2.10 -19.04 -12.71
N PRO A 136 -0.94 -18.37 -12.72
CA PRO A 136 -0.65 -17.26 -11.81
C PRO A 136 -1.73 -16.17 -11.89
N HIS A 137 -1.84 -15.37 -10.84
CA HIS A 137 -2.83 -14.30 -10.74
C HIS A 137 -2.26 -13.17 -9.90
N ILE A 138 -2.93 -12.03 -9.86
CA ILE A 138 -2.40 -10.83 -9.21
C ILE A 138 -2.08 -10.98 -7.71
N GLY A 139 -2.79 -11.85 -6.98
CA GLY A 139 -2.40 -12.21 -5.60
C GLY A 139 -0.99 -12.80 -5.49
N HIS A 140 -0.57 -13.65 -6.43
CA HIS A 140 0.80 -14.19 -6.47
C HIS A 140 1.81 -13.10 -6.81
N ALA A 141 1.47 -12.18 -7.72
CA ALA A 141 2.31 -11.02 -8.04
C ALA A 141 2.49 -10.11 -6.82
N TYR A 142 1.43 -9.89 -6.03
CA TYR A 142 1.50 -9.09 -4.81
C TYR A 142 2.49 -9.66 -3.79
N GLU A 143 2.36 -10.94 -3.44
CA GLU A 143 3.26 -11.60 -2.49
C GLU A 143 4.71 -11.58 -2.98
N ALA A 144 4.92 -11.87 -4.27
CA ALA A 144 6.25 -11.88 -4.89
C ALA A 144 6.91 -10.49 -4.89
N ILE A 145 6.19 -9.44 -5.31
CA ILE A 145 6.69 -8.06 -5.35
C ILE A 145 7.03 -7.57 -3.93
N ALA A 146 6.12 -7.72 -2.97
CA ALA A 146 6.34 -7.26 -1.60
C ALA A 146 7.57 -7.95 -0.97
N SER A 147 7.69 -9.26 -1.16
CA SER A 147 8.83 -10.07 -0.70
C SER A 147 10.15 -9.65 -1.35
N ASP A 148 10.12 -9.37 -2.65
CA ASP A 148 11.29 -8.92 -3.41
C ASP A 148 11.76 -7.53 -2.97
N VAL A 149 10.85 -6.60 -2.72
CA VAL A 149 11.16 -5.26 -2.20
C VAL A 149 11.84 -5.36 -0.84
N LEU A 150 11.30 -6.18 0.07
CA LEU A 150 11.92 -6.43 1.39
C LEU A 150 13.34 -7.00 1.22
N SER A 151 13.50 -8.05 0.42
CA SER A 151 14.81 -8.69 0.17
C SER A 151 15.82 -7.71 -0.46
N ARG A 152 15.44 -6.94 -1.48
CA ARG A 152 16.31 -5.94 -2.13
C ARG A 152 16.74 -4.85 -1.15
N TYR A 153 15.83 -4.37 -0.30
CA TYR A 153 16.18 -3.38 0.71
C TYR A 153 17.19 -3.92 1.71
N GLN A 154 17.00 -5.16 2.21
CA GLN A 154 17.97 -5.78 3.13
C GLN A 154 19.35 -5.98 2.48
N ARG A 155 19.41 -6.31 1.19
CA ARG A 155 20.68 -6.36 0.43
C ARG A 155 21.35 -4.97 0.38
N MET A 156 20.58 -3.93 0.05
CA MET A 156 21.08 -2.54 -0.01
C MET A 156 21.52 -2.00 1.36
N SER A 157 20.92 -2.50 2.44
CA SER A 157 21.32 -2.22 3.83
C SER A 157 22.55 -3.02 4.27
N GLY A 158 23.12 -3.87 3.40
CA GLY A 158 24.38 -4.57 3.64
C GLY A 158 24.23 -5.96 4.28
N LYS A 159 23.03 -6.54 4.32
CA LYS A 159 22.81 -7.90 4.82
C LYS A 159 23.13 -8.96 3.76
N ARG A 160 23.47 -10.17 4.22
CA ARG A 160 23.50 -11.36 3.35
C ARG A 160 22.07 -11.88 3.27
N VAL A 161 21.49 -11.84 2.08
CA VAL A 161 20.09 -12.22 1.87
C VAL A 161 20.02 -13.53 1.10
N ILE A 162 19.19 -14.46 1.58
CA ILE A 162 18.63 -15.53 0.75
C ILE A 162 17.12 -15.25 0.66
N PHE A 163 16.63 -15.13 -0.57
CA PHE A 163 15.22 -15.05 -0.88
C PHE A 163 14.76 -16.32 -1.59
N GLN A 164 13.95 -17.14 -0.91
CA GLN A 164 13.38 -18.36 -1.47
C GLN A 164 11.90 -18.19 -1.83
N THR A 165 11.53 -18.70 -3.00
CA THR A 165 10.14 -18.96 -3.39
C THR A 165 10.04 -20.37 -3.99
N GLY A 166 8.90 -20.77 -4.54
CA GLY A 166 8.77 -22.12 -5.11
C GLY A 166 7.37 -22.53 -5.53
N SER A 167 7.21 -23.83 -5.70
CA SER A 167 5.98 -24.50 -6.12
C SER A 167 5.66 -25.74 -5.28
N ASP A 168 4.40 -25.84 -4.87
CA ASP A 168 3.80 -27.02 -4.25
C ASP A 168 3.14 -27.89 -5.33
N GLU A 169 3.68 -29.08 -5.50
CA GLU A 169 3.47 -29.94 -6.66
C GLU A 169 2.86 -31.30 -6.32
N HIS A 170 2.44 -31.52 -5.06
CA HIS A 170 1.84 -32.77 -4.62
C HIS A 170 0.34 -32.62 -4.28
N GLY A 171 -0.32 -33.76 -4.08
CA GLY A 171 -1.71 -33.82 -3.64
C GLY A 171 -2.71 -34.24 -4.72
N GLN A 172 -3.90 -34.61 -4.25
CA GLN A 172 -4.96 -35.24 -5.06
C GLN A 172 -5.40 -34.39 -6.26
N LYS A 173 -5.50 -33.07 -6.10
CA LYS A 173 -6.04 -32.17 -7.14
C LYS A 173 -5.19 -32.21 -8.42
N ILE A 174 -3.87 -32.25 -8.29
CA ILE A 174 -2.96 -32.33 -9.43
C ILE A 174 -3.12 -33.68 -10.14
N ALA A 175 -3.14 -34.78 -9.37
CA ALA A 175 -3.37 -36.12 -9.91
C ALA A 175 -4.70 -36.24 -10.66
N ASN A 176 -5.78 -35.68 -10.12
CA ASN A 176 -7.10 -35.70 -10.75
C ASN A 176 -7.12 -34.91 -12.07
N THR A 177 -6.50 -33.73 -12.09
CA THR A 177 -6.40 -32.92 -13.32
C THR A 177 -5.53 -33.62 -14.37
N ALA A 178 -4.43 -34.24 -13.97
CA ALA A 178 -3.55 -35.01 -14.85
C ALA A 178 -4.30 -36.16 -15.51
N ALA A 179 -5.04 -36.95 -14.71
CA ALA A 179 -5.86 -38.04 -15.21
C ALA A 179 -6.94 -37.55 -16.19
N LYS A 180 -7.63 -36.44 -15.88
CA LYS A 180 -8.66 -35.85 -16.77
C LYS A 180 -8.10 -35.39 -18.12
N LEU A 181 -6.85 -34.94 -18.15
CA LEU A 181 -6.17 -34.44 -19.35
C LEU A 181 -5.35 -35.53 -20.08
N GLY A 182 -5.25 -36.74 -19.53
CA GLY A 182 -4.40 -37.80 -20.08
C GLY A 182 -2.90 -37.50 -19.99
N LEU A 183 -2.48 -36.70 -19.00
CA LEU A 183 -1.09 -36.30 -18.78
C LEU A 183 -0.52 -36.97 -17.51
N GLN A 184 0.80 -36.98 -17.36
CA GLN A 184 1.41 -37.32 -16.07
C GLN A 184 1.30 -36.12 -15.12
N PRO A 185 1.16 -36.34 -13.79
CA PRO A 185 1.13 -35.25 -12.82
C PRO A 185 2.33 -34.30 -12.92
N ILE A 186 3.53 -34.82 -13.19
CA ILE A 186 4.74 -34.01 -13.33
C ILE A 186 4.67 -33.05 -14.53
N ASP A 187 4.00 -33.42 -15.62
CA ASP A 187 3.85 -32.55 -16.80
C ASP A 187 3.03 -31.29 -16.46
N ILE A 188 2.01 -31.47 -15.60
CA ILE A 188 1.21 -30.35 -15.08
C ILE A 188 2.04 -29.47 -14.16
N CYS A 189 2.81 -30.09 -13.25
CA CYS A 189 3.67 -29.38 -12.33
C CYS A 189 4.74 -28.56 -13.07
N ASP A 190 5.45 -29.17 -14.03
CA ASP A 190 6.46 -28.52 -14.86
C ASP A 190 5.88 -27.32 -15.62
N LYS A 191 4.71 -27.49 -16.22
CA LYS A 191 4.01 -26.42 -16.94
C LYS A 191 3.72 -25.22 -16.03
N TYR A 192 3.06 -25.43 -14.89
CA TYR A 192 2.64 -24.31 -14.04
C TYR A 192 3.80 -23.72 -13.23
N ALA A 193 4.76 -24.53 -12.76
CA ALA A 193 5.99 -24.02 -12.15
C ALA A 193 6.75 -23.11 -13.13
N GLY A 194 6.86 -23.50 -14.41
CA GLY A 194 7.43 -22.67 -15.47
C GLY A 194 6.70 -21.33 -15.64
N LYS A 195 5.36 -21.32 -15.55
CA LYS A 195 4.56 -20.08 -15.62
C LYS A 195 4.77 -19.16 -14.42
N PHE A 196 4.87 -19.69 -13.20
CA PHE A 196 5.20 -18.89 -12.02
C PHE A 196 6.61 -18.30 -12.12
N GLN A 197 7.59 -19.08 -12.59
CA GLN A 197 8.95 -18.58 -12.83
C GLN A 197 8.96 -17.49 -13.91
N GLU A 198 8.18 -17.64 -14.98
CA GLU A 198 8.05 -16.63 -16.02
C GLU A 198 7.42 -15.34 -15.49
N LEU A 199 6.36 -15.44 -14.68
CA LEU A 199 5.81 -14.27 -14.00
C LEU A 199 6.85 -13.58 -13.12
N ASN A 200 7.61 -14.34 -12.33
CA ASN A 200 8.68 -13.79 -11.48
C ASN A 200 9.74 -13.05 -12.31
N LYS A 201 10.14 -13.58 -13.47
CA LYS A 201 11.07 -12.89 -14.38
C LYS A 201 10.48 -11.58 -14.89
N ARG A 202 9.23 -11.59 -15.36
CA ARG A 202 8.54 -10.39 -15.86
C ARG A 202 8.35 -9.31 -14.79
N LEU A 203 8.18 -9.71 -13.54
CA LEU A 203 8.07 -8.83 -12.37
C LEU A 203 9.42 -8.37 -11.79
N LEU A 204 10.54 -8.84 -12.37
CA LEU A 204 11.90 -8.60 -11.90
C LEU A 204 12.11 -9.07 -10.44
N ILE A 205 11.56 -10.22 -10.08
CA ILE A 205 11.75 -10.83 -8.76
C ILE A 205 13.18 -11.39 -8.68
N SER A 206 13.90 -11.02 -7.62
CA SER A 206 15.28 -11.40 -7.35
C SER A 206 15.39 -12.52 -6.32
N ASN A 207 14.56 -13.56 -6.46
CA ASN A 207 14.68 -14.75 -5.61
C ASN A 207 15.99 -15.48 -5.93
N ASP A 208 16.73 -15.86 -4.90
CA ASP A 208 17.98 -16.63 -5.01
C ASP A 208 17.68 -18.11 -5.23
N LEU A 209 16.57 -18.61 -4.67
CA LEU A 209 16.17 -20.01 -4.71
C LEU A 209 14.73 -20.16 -5.23
N TYR A 210 14.48 -21.19 -6.04
CA TYR A 210 13.15 -21.63 -6.45
C TYR A 210 12.96 -23.12 -6.12
N MET A 211 12.31 -23.41 -4.99
CA MET A 211 12.14 -24.78 -4.52
C MET A 211 10.91 -25.46 -5.13
N ARG A 212 11.10 -26.65 -5.70
CA ARG A 212 10.02 -27.51 -6.18
C ARG A 212 9.88 -28.71 -5.25
N THR A 213 8.68 -29.01 -4.77
CA THR A 213 8.48 -30.15 -3.85
C THR A 213 8.72 -31.52 -4.53
N THR A 214 8.70 -31.58 -5.87
CA THR A 214 9.08 -32.79 -6.61
C THR A 214 10.59 -33.08 -6.64
N SER A 215 11.44 -32.12 -6.25
CA SER A 215 12.90 -32.28 -6.25
C SER A 215 13.38 -33.39 -5.30
N ALA A 216 14.47 -34.07 -5.67
CA ALA A 216 15.05 -35.15 -4.87
C ALA A 216 15.48 -34.66 -3.48
N LEU A 217 16.17 -33.51 -3.42
CA LEU A 217 16.59 -32.86 -2.18
C LEU A 217 15.41 -32.62 -1.22
N HIS A 218 14.29 -32.11 -1.74
CA HIS A 218 13.12 -31.85 -0.91
C HIS A 218 12.51 -33.15 -0.38
N LYS A 219 12.36 -34.18 -1.22
CA LYS A 219 11.85 -35.49 -0.81
C LYS A 219 12.67 -36.10 0.32
N GLU A 220 13.99 -36.06 0.18
CA GLU A 220 14.93 -36.53 1.20
C GLU A 220 14.79 -35.72 2.50
N THR A 221 14.74 -34.39 2.40
CA THR A 221 14.60 -33.51 3.57
C THR A 221 13.29 -33.75 4.31
N SER A 222 12.18 -33.92 3.59
CA SER A 222 10.86 -34.23 4.15
C SER A 222 10.84 -35.59 4.84
N GLN A 223 11.46 -36.61 4.24
CA GLN A 223 11.63 -37.93 4.87
C GLN A 223 12.50 -37.87 6.12
N ARG A 224 13.58 -37.07 6.11
CA ARG A 224 14.43 -36.88 7.27
C ARG A 224 13.72 -36.15 8.40
N LEU A 225 12.97 -35.09 8.10
CA LEU A 225 12.17 -34.36 9.10
C LEU A 225 11.12 -35.29 9.73
N TRP A 226 10.44 -36.09 8.90
CA TRP A 226 9.52 -37.11 9.38
C TRP A 226 10.18 -38.07 10.36
N GLN A 227 11.36 -38.60 10.00
CA GLN A 227 12.07 -39.54 10.87
C GLN A 227 12.44 -38.90 12.20
N ILE A 228 12.91 -37.65 12.21
CA ILE A 228 13.23 -36.92 13.44
C ILE A 228 11.99 -36.80 14.35
N CYS A 229 10.84 -36.41 13.81
CA CYS A 229 9.59 -36.33 14.58
C CYS A 229 9.11 -37.71 15.06
N ALA A 230 9.32 -38.76 14.28
CA ALA A 230 8.99 -40.12 14.68
C ALA A 230 9.90 -40.62 15.81
N ASP A 231 11.21 -40.35 15.74
CA ASP A 231 12.18 -40.71 16.76
C ASP A 231 11.92 -39.95 18.08
N ALA A 232 11.35 -38.74 18.00
CA ALA A 232 10.83 -38.00 19.15
C ALA A 232 9.54 -38.60 19.76
N GLY A 233 8.99 -39.65 19.14
CA GLY A 233 7.77 -40.33 19.57
C GLY A 233 6.48 -39.59 19.23
N ASP A 234 6.53 -38.63 18.30
CA ASP A 234 5.41 -37.76 17.96
C ASP A 234 4.64 -38.19 16.71
N ILE A 235 5.13 -39.19 15.98
CA ILE A 235 4.39 -39.82 14.87
C ILE A 235 3.92 -41.21 15.30
N PHE A 236 2.63 -41.47 15.15
CA PHE A 236 2.03 -42.76 15.49
C PHE A 236 0.93 -43.15 14.50
N LEU A 237 0.71 -44.45 14.31
CA LEU A 237 -0.38 -44.94 13.46
C LEU A 237 -1.70 -44.86 14.22
N GLY A 238 -2.68 -44.21 13.62
CA GLY A 238 -4.05 -44.14 14.13
C GLY A 238 -5.06 -44.42 13.02
N LYS A 239 -6.32 -44.15 13.32
CA LYS A 239 -7.41 -44.19 12.34
C LYS A 239 -8.09 -42.82 12.32
N TYR A 240 -8.18 -42.23 11.15
CA TYR A 240 -9.00 -41.05 10.94
C TYR A 240 -10.43 -41.54 10.70
N GLU A 241 -11.33 -41.25 11.64
CA GLU A 241 -12.76 -41.52 11.52
C GLU A 241 -13.50 -40.21 11.39
N GLY A 242 -14.34 -40.07 10.36
CA GLY A 242 -15.16 -38.89 10.17
C GLY A 242 -16.29 -39.14 9.19
N TRP A 243 -17.26 -38.22 9.19
CA TRP A 243 -18.31 -38.19 8.18
C TRP A 243 -17.74 -37.69 6.87
N TYR A 244 -18.07 -38.34 5.77
CA TYR A 244 -17.55 -38.06 4.45
C TYR A 244 -18.72 -37.87 3.49
N ASP A 245 -18.71 -36.72 2.83
CA ASP A 245 -19.57 -36.42 1.70
C ASP A 245 -18.91 -37.01 0.45
N GLU A 246 -19.47 -38.11 -0.07
CA GLU A 246 -18.95 -38.76 -1.28
C GLU A 246 -19.15 -37.92 -2.54
N ARG A 247 -20.16 -37.04 -2.55
CA ARG A 247 -20.46 -36.20 -3.72
C ARG A 247 -19.48 -35.02 -3.80
N GLU A 248 -19.20 -34.41 -2.65
CA GLU A 248 -18.25 -33.29 -2.53
C GLU A 248 -16.81 -33.75 -2.23
N GLU A 249 -16.59 -35.07 -2.08
CA GLU A 249 -15.33 -35.71 -1.69
C GLU A 249 -14.67 -35.09 -0.44
N LYS A 250 -15.48 -34.75 0.57
CA LYS A 250 -15.04 -33.93 1.71
C LYS A 250 -15.42 -34.57 3.05
N TYR A 251 -14.48 -34.54 4.00
CA TYR A 251 -14.80 -34.81 5.40
C TYR A 251 -15.57 -33.65 6.04
N VAL A 252 -16.67 -34.01 6.68
CA VAL A 252 -17.57 -33.15 7.45
C VAL A 252 -17.26 -33.41 8.93
N THR A 253 -17.12 -32.34 9.71
CA THR A 253 -16.89 -32.49 11.16
C THR A 253 -18.10 -33.15 11.81
N ASP A 254 -17.94 -33.79 12.97
CA ASP A 254 -19.09 -34.39 13.68
C ASP A 254 -20.17 -33.35 13.97
N SER A 255 -19.78 -32.13 14.34
CA SER A 255 -20.71 -31.02 14.59
C SER A 255 -21.45 -30.56 13.34
N ASP A 256 -20.76 -30.43 12.20
CA ASP A 256 -21.39 -30.05 10.93
C ASP A 256 -22.28 -31.16 10.39
N ALA A 257 -21.89 -32.43 10.59
CA ALA A 257 -22.66 -33.58 10.19
C ALA A 257 -23.95 -33.67 11.03
N GLU A 258 -23.88 -33.43 12.34
CA GLU A 258 -25.06 -33.35 13.21
C GLU A 258 -25.99 -32.19 12.79
N LEU A 259 -25.43 -31.00 12.52
CA LEU A 259 -26.20 -29.85 12.04
C LEU A 259 -26.89 -30.12 10.70
N ALA A 260 -26.29 -30.95 9.85
CA ALA A 260 -26.81 -31.33 8.55
C ALA A 260 -27.67 -32.63 8.58
N ASP A 261 -28.04 -33.13 9.77
CA ASP A 261 -28.76 -34.40 9.94
C ASP A 261 -28.09 -35.56 9.17
N PHE A 262 -26.76 -35.58 9.22
CA PHE A 262 -25.86 -36.52 8.56
C PHE A 262 -26.10 -36.63 7.05
N LYS A 263 -26.46 -35.53 6.39
CA LYS A 263 -26.69 -35.47 4.93
C LYS A 263 -25.89 -34.34 4.28
N ASP A 264 -25.60 -34.51 2.99
CA ASP A 264 -25.04 -33.48 2.13
C ASP A 264 -26.08 -32.37 1.82
N ALA A 265 -25.63 -31.29 1.18
CA ALA A 265 -26.49 -30.17 0.77
C ALA A 265 -27.59 -30.57 -0.25
N PHE A 266 -27.55 -31.80 -0.77
CA PHE A 266 -28.48 -32.36 -1.74
C PHE A 266 -29.35 -33.49 -1.15
N GLY A 267 -29.24 -33.75 0.15
CA GLY A 267 -30.02 -34.75 0.89
C GLY A 267 -29.44 -36.18 0.89
N SER A 268 -28.26 -36.42 0.31
CA SER A 268 -27.60 -37.75 0.35
C SER A 268 -26.95 -37.97 1.71
N PRO A 269 -27.02 -39.18 2.31
CA PRO A 269 -26.40 -39.44 3.60
C PRO A 269 -24.87 -39.39 3.53
N LEU A 270 -24.26 -38.71 4.51
CA LEU A 270 -22.82 -38.72 4.74
C LEU A 270 -22.40 -40.13 5.19
N LYS A 271 -21.26 -40.61 4.69
CA LYS A 271 -20.71 -41.92 5.08
C LYS A 271 -19.66 -41.77 6.15
N ARG A 272 -19.72 -42.59 7.19
CA ARG A 272 -18.64 -42.68 8.16
C ARG A 272 -17.50 -43.47 7.55
N MET A 273 -16.39 -42.79 7.24
CA MET A 273 -15.19 -43.41 6.69
C MET A 273 -14.11 -43.49 7.76
N SER A 274 -13.40 -44.62 7.78
CA SER A 274 -12.28 -44.88 8.68
C SER A 274 -11.07 -45.23 7.81
N GLU A 275 -10.05 -44.38 7.82
CA GLU A 275 -8.81 -44.60 7.07
C GLU A 275 -7.63 -44.65 8.03
N ALA A 276 -6.76 -45.65 7.83
CA ALA A 276 -5.49 -45.68 8.53
C ALA A 276 -4.68 -44.44 8.13
N SER A 277 -4.18 -43.72 9.12
CA SER A 277 -3.29 -42.57 8.90
C SER A 277 -2.29 -42.51 10.03
N TYR A 278 -1.05 -42.14 9.69
CA TYR A 278 -0.14 -41.60 10.68
C TYR A 278 -0.64 -40.23 11.16
N PHE A 279 -0.52 -40.01 12.47
CA PHE A 279 -0.85 -38.78 13.16
C PHE A 279 0.41 -38.20 13.79
N PHE A 280 0.49 -36.88 13.77
CA PHE A 280 1.46 -36.09 14.52
C PHE A 280 0.81 -35.59 15.81
N LYS A 281 1.48 -35.81 16.95
CA LYS A 281 1.03 -35.42 18.30
C LYS A 281 1.04 -33.91 18.52
N MET A 282 0.28 -33.18 17.71
CA MET A 282 0.23 -31.72 17.75
C MET A 282 -0.32 -31.21 19.08
N GLY A 283 -1.28 -31.92 19.69
CA GLY A 283 -1.89 -31.55 20.97
C GLY A 283 -0.86 -31.34 22.09
N LYS A 284 0.23 -32.12 22.09
CA LYS A 284 1.36 -32.03 23.04
C LYS A 284 2.01 -30.64 23.10
N TYR A 285 1.96 -29.88 22.00
CA TYR A 285 2.73 -28.63 21.84
C TYR A 285 1.90 -27.37 22.02
N ILE A 286 0.58 -27.47 22.16
CA ILE A 286 -0.32 -26.31 22.11
C ILE A 286 -0.11 -25.36 23.28
N GLU A 287 0.01 -25.86 24.50
CA GLU A 287 0.24 -25.02 25.69
C GLU A 287 1.56 -24.26 25.58
N TRP A 288 2.63 -24.93 25.12
CA TRP A 288 3.90 -24.28 24.86
C TRP A 288 3.77 -23.20 23.78
N LEU A 289 3.04 -23.48 22.70
CA LEU A 289 2.86 -22.54 21.60
C LEU A 289 2.09 -21.29 22.02
N ILE A 290 1.05 -21.43 22.85
CA ILE A 290 0.30 -20.30 23.41
C ILE A 290 1.23 -19.38 24.21
N HIS A 291 2.06 -19.94 25.09
CA HIS A 291 3.06 -19.17 25.83
C HIS A 291 4.07 -18.50 24.88
N TYR A 292 4.60 -19.26 23.90
CA TYR A 292 5.55 -18.71 22.94
C TYR A 292 4.99 -17.52 22.14
N ILE A 293 3.77 -17.62 21.61
CA ILE A 293 3.12 -16.53 20.84
C ILE A 293 2.80 -15.33 21.76
N THR A 294 2.51 -15.57 23.03
CA THR A 294 2.26 -14.50 24.02
C THR A 294 3.54 -13.73 24.34
N ASP A 295 4.64 -14.44 24.57
CA ASP A 295 5.93 -13.87 24.98
C ASP A 295 6.71 -13.26 23.80
N ASN A 296 6.37 -13.63 22.56
CA ASN A 296 7.04 -13.18 21.34
C ASN A 296 6.03 -12.48 20.41
N PRO A 297 5.61 -11.23 20.71
CA PRO A 297 4.56 -10.54 19.94
C PRO A 297 4.93 -10.30 18.46
N SER A 298 6.22 -10.23 18.13
CA SER A 298 6.70 -10.07 16.75
C SER A 298 6.73 -11.37 15.93
N PHE A 299 6.42 -12.53 16.54
CA PHE A 299 6.42 -13.82 15.86
C PHE A 299 5.34 -13.91 14.79
N ILE A 300 4.14 -13.37 15.04
CA ILE A 300 3.03 -13.33 14.07
C ILE A 300 2.69 -11.87 13.83
N GLN A 301 2.71 -11.45 12.57
CA GLN A 301 2.39 -10.08 12.16
C GLN A 301 1.43 -10.09 10.97
N PRO A 302 0.57 -9.07 10.82
CA PRO A 302 0.22 -8.04 11.80
C PRO A 302 -0.49 -8.59 13.06
N GLU A 303 -0.58 -7.73 14.09
CA GLU A 303 -1.13 -8.05 15.41
C GLU A 303 -2.53 -8.69 15.35
N THR A 304 -3.37 -8.28 14.40
CA THR A 304 -4.71 -8.84 14.21
C THR A 304 -4.69 -10.36 13.97
N HIS A 305 -3.72 -10.86 13.19
CA HIS A 305 -3.58 -12.29 12.94
C HIS A 305 -3.02 -13.03 14.17
N ARG A 306 -2.12 -12.40 14.93
CA ARG A 306 -1.62 -12.97 16.20
C ARG A 306 -2.75 -13.19 17.19
N LEU A 307 -3.59 -12.17 17.39
CA LEU A 307 -4.75 -12.24 18.29
C LEU A 307 -5.74 -13.32 17.84
N ASN A 308 -6.06 -13.39 16.54
CA ASN A 308 -6.96 -14.42 16.00
C ASN A 308 -6.44 -15.84 16.25
N ILE A 309 -5.14 -16.09 16.06
CA ILE A 309 -4.51 -17.39 16.34
C ILE A 309 -4.54 -17.69 17.84
N LEU A 310 -4.16 -16.75 18.70
CA LEU A 310 -4.20 -16.93 20.15
C LEU A 310 -5.59 -17.25 20.66
N THR A 311 -6.60 -16.47 20.27
CA THR A 311 -8.00 -16.71 20.66
C THR A 311 -8.47 -18.09 20.22
N ARG A 312 -8.12 -18.53 19.00
CA ARG A 312 -8.47 -19.87 18.51
C ARG A 312 -7.77 -20.99 19.29
N LEU A 313 -6.51 -20.80 19.68
CA LEU A 313 -5.76 -21.79 20.46
C LEU A 313 -6.27 -21.89 21.90
N GLN A 314 -6.58 -20.75 22.54
CA GLN A 314 -7.04 -20.70 23.92
C GLN A 314 -8.46 -21.26 24.10
N ASN A 315 -9.33 -21.07 23.10
CA ASN A 315 -10.74 -21.49 23.18
C ASN A 315 -11.02 -22.87 22.58
N GLY A 316 -10.04 -23.51 21.93
CA GLY A 316 -10.24 -24.75 21.19
C GLY A 316 -9.45 -25.93 21.76
N HIS A 317 -10.06 -27.12 21.78
CA HIS A 317 -9.30 -28.37 21.87
C HIS A 317 -8.67 -28.67 20.52
N GLN A 318 -7.34 -28.75 20.47
CA GLN A 318 -6.64 -29.07 19.22
C GLN A 318 -6.34 -30.57 19.18
N ASN A 319 -6.92 -31.23 18.19
CA ASN A 319 -6.68 -32.64 17.94
C ASN A 319 -5.29 -32.86 17.32
N ASP A 320 -4.80 -34.10 17.41
CA ASP A 320 -3.62 -34.53 16.68
C ASP A 320 -3.83 -34.43 15.16
N LEU A 321 -2.76 -34.13 14.44
CA LEU A 321 -2.81 -33.84 13.01
C LEU A 321 -2.58 -35.11 12.20
N SER A 322 -3.51 -35.47 11.32
CA SER A 322 -3.30 -36.54 10.34
C SER A 322 -2.26 -36.11 9.30
N VAL A 323 -1.08 -36.74 9.31
CA VAL A 323 0.09 -36.38 8.48
C VAL A 323 0.38 -37.36 7.34
N SER A 324 -0.51 -38.31 7.06
CA SER A 324 -0.38 -39.20 5.89
C SER A 324 -1.72 -39.50 5.22
N ARG A 325 -1.71 -40.03 4.00
CA ARG A 325 -2.90 -40.52 3.27
C ARG A 325 -2.57 -41.82 2.54
N THR A 326 -3.58 -42.69 2.34
CA THR A 326 -3.45 -43.95 1.58
C THR A 326 -4.28 -43.96 0.30
N THR A 327 -5.18 -42.99 0.13
CA THR A 327 -6.16 -42.91 -0.97
C THR A 327 -5.55 -42.54 -2.32
N PHE A 328 -4.33 -41.98 -2.35
CA PHE A 328 -3.63 -41.63 -3.57
C PHE A 328 -2.12 -41.77 -3.44
N LYS A 329 -1.43 -41.81 -4.58
CA LYS A 329 0.02 -42.04 -4.67
C LYS A 329 0.84 -40.80 -5.07
N HIS A 330 0.19 -39.72 -5.52
CA HIS A 330 0.88 -38.49 -5.93
C HIS A 330 1.27 -37.63 -4.71
N GLY A 331 2.37 -38.02 -4.06
CA GLY A 331 2.94 -37.35 -2.91
C GLY A 331 4.29 -37.97 -2.52
N ILE A 332 4.93 -37.44 -1.48
CA ILE A 332 6.20 -37.99 -0.96
C ILE A 332 5.89 -39.27 -0.16
N PRO A 333 6.50 -40.43 -0.49
CA PRO A 333 6.34 -41.63 0.33
C PRO A 333 6.88 -41.41 1.74
N VAL A 334 6.22 -42.00 2.74
CA VAL A 334 6.76 -42.02 4.11
C VAL A 334 8.11 -42.77 4.15
N PRO A 335 9.01 -42.46 5.11
CA PRO A 335 10.34 -43.05 5.15
C PRO A 335 10.33 -44.58 5.22
N VAL A 336 11.45 -45.20 4.82
CA VAL A 336 11.65 -46.65 4.97
C VAL A 336 11.52 -47.04 6.44
N GLY A 337 10.71 -48.06 6.73
CA GLY A 337 10.34 -48.48 8.09
C GLY A 337 8.90 -48.16 8.47
N PHE A 338 8.23 -47.29 7.72
CA PHE A 338 6.78 -47.05 7.79
C PHE A 338 6.03 -47.79 6.69
N ASP A 339 4.71 -47.92 6.82
CA ASP A 339 3.87 -48.54 5.79
C ASP A 339 3.91 -47.72 4.49
N GLN A 340 4.51 -48.32 3.45
CA GLN A 340 4.72 -47.70 2.14
C GLN A 340 3.42 -47.55 1.32
N ALA A 341 2.28 -48.01 1.83
CA ALA A 341 0.97 -47.63 1.31
C ALA A 341 0.63 -46.15 1.56
N HIS A 342 1.34 -45.50 2.51
CA HIS A 342 1.11 -44.11 2.88
C HIS A 342 2.00 -43.13 2.10
N VAL A 343 1.39 -42.01 1.70
CA VAL A 343 2.09 -40.79 1.29
C VAL A 343 1.93 -39.71 2.36
N MET A 344 2.91 -38.83 2.47
CA MET A 344 2.87 -37.70 3.39
C MET A 344 1.72 -36.75 3.05
N TYR A 345 1.13 -36.18 4.09
CA TYR A 345 0.21 -35.07 3.96
C TYR A 345 0.93 -33.88 3.31
N VAL A 346 0.33 -33.31 2.26
CA VAL A 346 0.94 -32.24 1.47
C VAL A 346 1.45 -31.08 2.30
N TRP A 347 0.80 -30.69 3.40
CA TRP A 347 1.30 -29.60 4.23
C TRP A 347 2.51 -29.96 5.10
N PHE A 348 2.70 -31.23 5.48
CA PHE A 348 3.92 -31.67 6.16
C PHE A 348 5.13 -31.56 5.21
N ASP A 349 4.91 -32.01 3.97
CA ASP A 349 5.83 -31.87 2.84
C ASP A 349 6.11 -30.40 2.53
N ALA A 350 5.06 -29.63 2.19
CA ALA A 350 5.17 -28.27 1.71
C ALA A 350 5.87 -27.37 2.73
N LEU A 351 5.55 -27.45 4.02
CA LEU A 351 6.23 -26.65 5.05
C LEU A 351 7.73 -26.98 5.16
N THR A 352 8.14 -28.19 4.81
CA THR A 352 9.55 -28.61 4.80
C THR A 352 10.37 -27.90 3.71
N ASN A 353 9.73 -27.26 2.72
CA ASN A 353 10.44 -26.52 1.67
C ASN A 353 11.38 -25.45 2.25
N TYR A 354 10.98 -24.81 3.36
CA TYR A 354 11.74 -23.75 4.02
C TYR A 354 13.07 -24.25 4.62
N LEU A 355 13.13 -25.53 4.98
CA LEU A 355 14.37 -26.20 5.40
C LEU A 355 15.17 -26.69 4.20
N SER A 356 14.47 -27.19 3.18
CA SER A 356 15.06 -27.89 2.04
C SER A 356 16.00 -27.00 1.23
N GLY A 357 15.57 -25.79 0.85
CA GLY A 357 16.35 -24.98 -0.09
C GLY A 357 17.65 -24.41 0.48
N ILE A 358 17.78 -24.32 1.80
CA ILE A 358 19.02 -23.93 2.47
C ILE A 358 19.72 -25.11 3.17
N HIS A 359 19.30 -26.35 2.91
CA HIS A 359 19.85 -27.55 3.53
C HIS A 359 19.89 -27.47 5.07
N ALA A 360 18.84 -26.96 5.71
CA ALA A 360 18.84 -26.64 7.14
C ALA A 360 19.07 -27.86 8.07
N LEU A 361 18.87 -29.08 7.57
CA LEU A 361 19.15 -30.32 8.32
C LEU A 361 20.59 -30.83 8.14
N ASP A 362 21.38 -30.21 7.28
CA ASP A 362 22.77 -30.57 7.03
C ASP A 362 23.69 -29.44 7.54
N SER A 363 24.23 -29.63 8.75
CA SER A 363 25.07 -28.63 9.42
C SER A 363 26.39 -28.36 8.70
N ASP A 364 26.83 -29.27 7.84
CA ASP A 364 28.08 -29.12 7.08
C ASP A 364 27.86 -28.23 5.83
N ASN A 365 26.59 -27.99 5.45
CA ASN A 365 26.25 -27.08 4.38
C ASN A 365 26.28 -25.62 4.89
N PRO A 366 27.07 -24.71 4.27
CA PRO A 366 27.15 -23.31 4.70
C PRO A 366 25.81 -22.55 4.68
N MET A 367 24.87 -22.94 3.81
CA MET A 367 23.54 -22.31 3.74
C MET A 367 22.66 -22.66 4.94
N SER A 368 22.92 -23.77 5.64
CA SER A 368 22.15 -24.17 6.83
C SER A 368 22.17 -23.10 7.91
N ALA A 369 23.25 -22.30 7.94
CA ALA A 369 23.47 -21.23 8.89
C ALA A 369 22.58 -19.99 8.66
N PHE A 370 21.75 -19.98 7.61
CA PHE A 370 20.65 -19.03 7.41
C PHE A 370 19.37 -19.42 8.15
N TRP A 371 19.27 -20.64 8.67
CA TRP A 371 18.17 -21.04 9.56
C TRP A 371 18.38 -20.45 10.97
N PRO A 372 17.34 -19.93 11.64
CA PRO A 372 15.94 -19.86 11.21
C PRO A 372 15.64 -18.73 10.23
N ALA A 373 14.56 -18.90 9.46
CA ALA A 373 14.05 -17.84 8.59
C ALA A 373 13.82 -16.54 9.37
N SER A 374 14.26 -15.43 8.79
CA SER A 374 14.03 -14.09 9.34
C SER A 374 12.58 -13.67 9.17
N VAL A 375 11.98 -14.01 8.03
CA VAL A 375 10.54 -13.84 7.82
C VAL A 375 9.99 -14.86 6.83
N HIS A 376 8.81 -15.41 7.14
CA HIS A 376 7.93 -16.07 6.18
C HIS A 376 6.84 -15.08 5.77
N VAL A 377 6.77 -14.71 4.49
CA VAL A 377 5.70 -13.87 3.93
C VAL A 377 4.65 -14.80 3.33
N ILE A 378 3.40 -14.70 3.79
CA ILE A 378 2.32 -15.60 3.41
C ILE A 378 0.98 -14.87 3.26
N GLY A 379 0.03 -15.47 2.55
CA GLY A 379 -1.38 -15.05 2.59
C GLY A 379 -2.08 -15.37 3.92
N LYS A 380 -3.06 -14.55 4.31
CA LYS A 380 -3.83 -14.73 5.56
C LYS A 380 -4.59 -16.06 5.66
N ASP A 381 -4.93 -16.71 4.54
CA ASP A 381 -5.61 -18.01 4.48
C ASP A 381 -4.77 -19.17 5.03
N ILE A 382 -3.45 -19.06 5.01
CA ILE A 382 -2.55 -20.17 5.39
C ILE A 382 -1.83 -19.93 6.71
N THR A 383 -2.32 -18.97 7.50
CA THR A 383 -1.79 -18.61 8.83
C THR A 383 -1.80 -19.77 9.82
N TRP A 384 -2.85 -20.61 9.81
CA TRP A 384 -2.91 -21.78 10.70
C TRP A 384 -1.75 -22.75 10.47
N PHE A 385 -1.37 -22.97 9.21
CA PHE A 385 -0.27 -23.88 8.87
C PHE A 385 1.07 -23.33 9.34
N HIS A 386 1.32 -22.03 9.16
CA HIS A 386 2.62 -21.40 9.46
C HIS A 386 2.78 -20.97 10.91
N CYS A 387 1.69 -20.67 11.60
CA CYS A 387 1.71 -20.16 12.98
C CYS A 387 1.37 -21.23 14.03
N VAL A 388 0.84 -22.39 13.61
CA VAL A 388 0.48 -23.48 14.54
C VAL A 388 1.13 -24.80 14.15
N ILE A 389 0.81 -25.33 12.97
CA ILE A 389 1.30 -26.66 12.55
C ILE A 389 2.83 -26.65 12.42
N TRP A 390 3.38 -25.66 11.72
CA TRP A 390 4.81 -25.56 11.46
C TRP A 390 5.64 -25.39 12.74
N PRO A 391 5.31 -24.46 13.66
CA PRO A 391 5.97 -24.37 14.96
C PRO A 391 5.96 -25.66 15.77
N CYS A 392 4.85 -26.40 15.77
CA CYS A 392 4.76 -27.67 16.48
C CYS A 392 5.68 -28.74 15.86
N ILE A 393 5.74 -28.83 14.52
CA ILE A 393 6.66 -29.73 13.81
C ILE A 393 8.12 -29.36 14.13
N LEU A 394 8.49 -28.07 14.02
CA LEU A 394 9.83 -27.59 14.35
C LEU A 394 10.20 -27.88 15.81
N LYS A 395 9.25 -27.69 16.73
CA LYS A 395 9.44 -27.98 18.16
C LYS A 395 9.66 -29.46 18.43
N SER A 396 8.94 -30.35 17.75
CA SER A 396 9.17 -31.80 17.79
C SER A 396 10.55 -32.15 17.24
N ALA A 397 10.96 -31.52 16.14
CA ALA A 397 12.26 -31.73 15.51
C ALA A 397 13.45 -31.08 16.25
N GLY A 398 13.22 -30.32 17.32
CA GLY A 398 14.26 -29.60 18.05
C GLY A 398 14.90 -28.44 17.26
N LEU A 399 14.19 -27.92 16.24
CA LEU A 399 14.66 -26.84 15.38
C LEU A 399 14.19 -25.47 15.86
N ALA A 400 15.00 -24.43 15.59
CA ALA A 400 14.62 -23.05 15.87
C ALA A 400 13.40 -22.61 15.03
N LEU A 401 12.53 -21.80 15.62
CA LEU A 401 11.36 -21.22 14.94
C LEU A 401 11.77 -20.03 14.06
N PRO A 402 11.01 -19.73 13.00
CA PRO A 402 11.19 -18.49 12.25
C PRO A 402 11.00 -17.28 13.17
N LYS A 403 11.74 -16.20 12.92
CA LYS A 403 11.68 -14.98 13.74
C LYS A 403 10.31 -14.28 13.61
N THR A 404 9.78 -14.23 12.39
CA THR A 404 8.47 -13.63 12.08
C THR A 404 7.75 -14.44 10.99
N VAL A 405 6.44 -14.56 11.12
CA VAL A 405 5.50 -14.93 10.07
C VAL A 405 4.65 -13.70 9.78
N TYR A 406 4.77 -13.15 8.58
CA TYR A 406 4.01 -11.99 8.13
C TYR A 406 2.89 -12.42 7.19
N ALA A 407 1.64 -12.20 7.61
CA ALA A 407 0.44 -12.58 6.87
C ALA A 407 -0.18 -11.36 6.17
N HIS A 408 -0.10 -11.30 4.84
CA HIS A 408 -0.72 -10.23 4.07
C HIS A 408 -2.19 -10.54 3.71
N GLY A 409 -2.95 -9.49 3.38
CA GLY A 409 -4.32 -9.62 2.91
C GLY A 409 -4.43 -10.11 1.46
N PHE A 410 -5.66 -10.23 0.97
CA PHE A 410 -5.95 -10.62 -0.41
C PHE A 410 -5.98 -9.43 -1.35
N VAL A 411 -5.81 -9.70 -2.64
CA VAL A 411 -6.15 -8.73 -3.68
C VAL A 411 -7.60 -8.97 -4.09
N ALA A 412 -8.42 -7.93 -3.98
CA ALA A 412 -9.80 -7.86 -4.45
C ALA A 412 -9.89 -7.08 -5.77
N ALA A 413 -10.98 -7.27 -6.49
CA ALA A 413 -11.31 -6.41 -7.63
C ALA A 413 -11.61 -4.97 -7.15
N ALA A 414 -11.63 -4.00 -8.07
CA ALA A 414 -11.85 -2.59 -7.76
C ALA A 414 -13.18 -2.33 -7.00
N ASP A 415 -14.18 -3.17 -7.22
CA ASP A 415 -15.50 -3.12 -6.56
C ASP A 415 -15.52 -3.82 -5.18
N GLY A 416 -14.35 -4.22 -4.67
CA GLY A 416 -14.19 -4.91 -3.39
C GLY A 416 -14.58 -6.38 -3.42
N ARG A 417 -15.06 -6.93 -4.54
CA ARG A 417 -15.42 -8.34 -4.63
C ARG A 417 -14.18 -9.21 -4.76
N LYS A 418 -14.25 -10.42 -4.19
CA LYS A 418 -13.22 -11.44 -4.38
C LYS A 418 -13.13 -11.78 -5.87
N MET A 419 -11.90 -11.81 -6.40
CA MET A 419 -11.68 -12.25 -7.76
C MET A 419 -11.95 -13.75 -7.90
N SER A 420 -12.72 -14.14 -8.92
CA SER A 420 -12.94 -15.54 -9.26
C SER A 420 -13.06 -15.73 -10.76
N LYS A 421 -12.58 -16.87 -11.26
CA LYS A 421 -12.70 -17.24 -12.67
C LYS A 421 -14.16 -17.33 -13.13
N SER A 422 -15.08 -17.69 -12.22
CA SER A 422 -16.52 -17.76 -12.51
C SER A 422 -17.18 -16.39 -12.65
N LEU A 423 -16.65 -15.36 -11.98
CA LEU A 423 -17.13 -13.98 -12.10
C LEU A 423 -16.45 -13.19 -13.22
N GLY A 424 -15.42 -13.76 -13.88
CA GLY A 424 -14.71 -13.12 -14.98
C GLY A 424 -13.93 -11.85 -14.59
N ASN A 425 -13.78 -11.57 -13.29
CA ASN A 425 -13.14 -10.37 -12.75
C ASN A 425 -11.66 -10.60 -12.36
N VAL A 426 -11.08 -11.74 -12.73
CA VAL A 426 -9.66 -12.04 -12.45
C VAL A 426 -8.77 -11.18 -13.32
N ILE A 427 -7.85 -10.47 -12.69
CA ILE A 427 -6.82 -9.70 -13.39
C ILE A 427 -5.60 -10.60 -13.59
N ASP A 428 -5.25 -10.81 -14.86
CA ASP A 428 -4.01 -11.47 -15.24
C ASP A 428 -2.83 -10.50 -15.02
N PRO A 429 -1.84 -10.84 -14.17
CA PRO A 429 -0.67 -9.99 -13.98
C PRO A 429 0.18 -9.86 -15.26
N HIS A 430 0.11 -10.81 -16.20
CA HIS A 430 0.77 -10.70 -17.49
C HIS A 430 0.20 -9.55 -18.32
N ASP A 431 -1.13 -9.40 -18.35
CA ASP A 431 -1.80 -8.28 -19.04
C ASP A 431 -1.37 -6.92 -18.47
N ILE A 432 -1.18 -6.84 -17.15
CA ILE A 432 -0.67 -5.62 -16.49
C ILE A 432 0.76 -5.33 -16.92
N CYS A 433 1.62 -6.34 -16.96
CA CYS A 433 3.00 -6.20 -17.42
C CYS A 433 3.12 -5.91 -18.92
N ASP A 434 2.13 -6.28 -19.74
CA ASP A 434 2.07 -5.95 -21.18
C ASP A 434 1.61 -4.50 -21.39
N GLN A 435 0.69 -4.01 -20.56
CA GLN A 435 0.12 -2.67 -20.66
C GLN A 435 0.98 -1.59 -20.00
N TYR A 436 1.71 -1.93 -18.93
CA TYR A 436 2.42 -0.98 -18.09
C TYR A 436 3.85 -1.44 -17.82
N ALA A 437 4.78 -0.48 -17.73
CA ALA A 437 6.14 -0.77 -17.29
C ALA A 437 6.14 -1.43 -15.91
N VAL A 438 6.96 -2.47 -15.72
CA VAL A 438 7.01 -3.28 -14.49
C VAL A 438 7.20 -2.45 -13.22
N ASP A 439 8.05 -1.42 -13.26
CA ASP A 439 8.27 -0.51 -12.14
C ASP A 439 6.98 0.23 -11.72
N THR A 440 6.08 0.51 -12.67
CA THR A 440 4.76 1.11 -12.37
C THR A 440 3.90 0.16 -11.55
N PHE A 441 3.87 -1.11 -11.96
CA PHE A 441 3.08 -2.11 -11.28
C PHE A 441 3.63 -2.38 -9.87
N ARG A 442 4.95 -2.54 -9.76
CA ARG A 442 5.64 -2.71 -8.47
C ARG A 442 5.39 -1.53 -7.53
N TRP A 443 5.53 -0.31 -8.03
CA TRP A 443 5.26 0.90 -7.26
C TRP A 443 3.83 0.93 -6.74
N TYR A 444 2.85 0.73 -7.63
CA TYR A 444 1.44 0.76 -7.25
C TYR A 444 1.11 -0.26 -6.16
N ILE A 445 1.59 -1.50 -6.31
CA ILE A 445 1.39 -2.55 -5.31
C ILE A 445 1.91 -2.13 -3.93
N CYS A 446 3.14 -1.63 -3.84
CA CYS A 446 3.73 -1.25 -2.56
C CYS A 446 3.18 0.07 -1.99
N ARG A 447 2.74 0.98 -2.86
CA ARG A 447 2.24 2.30 -2.49
C ARG A 447 0.77 2.28 -2.04
N GLU A 448 -0.06 1.47 -2.69
CA GLU A 448 -1.51 1.42 -2.44
C GLU A 448 -1.87 0.40 -1.35
N ALA A 449 -1.15 -0.72 -1.28
CA ALA A 449 -1.42 -1.75 -0.29
C ALA A 449 -0.93 -1.29 1.09
N ILE A 450 -1.84 -1.18 2.05
CA ILE A 450 -1.48 -1.28 3.46
C ILE A 450 -1.10 -2.75 3.67
N PHE A 451 0.20 -3.05 3.74
CA PHE A 451 0.65 -4.43 3.85
C PHE A 451 0.07 -5.06 5.12
N GLY A 452 -0.53 -6.25 4.98
CA GLY A 452 -1.38 -6.87 6.02
C GLY A 452 -2.89 -6.74 5.80
N CYS A 453 -3.34 -5.74 5.04
CA CYS A 453 -4.75 -5.53 4.67
C CYS A 453 -5.06 -6.02 3.25
N ASP A 454 -6.35 -6.09 2.92
CA ASP A 454 -6.79 -6.43 1.57
C ASP A 454 -6.58 -5.24 0.62
N LEU A 455 -6.03 -5.49 -0.57
CA LEU A 455 -5.79 -4.50 -1.62
C LEU A 455 -6.93 -4.56 -2.64
N SER A 456 -7.61 -3.43 -2.88
CA SER A 456 -8.55 -3.32 -4.01
C SER A 456 -7.81 -2.82 -5.24
N PHE A 457 -7.55 -3.71 -6.21
CA PHE A 457 -6.76 -3.34 -7.38
C PHE A 457 -7.56 -2.50 -8.38
N SER A 458 -7.01 -1.36 -8.79
CA SER A 458 -7.60 -0.48 -9.80
C SER A 458 -6.57 -0.04 -10.84
N LYS A 459 -6.82 -0.36 -12.12
CA LYS A 459 -6.00 0.13 -13.24
C LYS A 459 -5.97 1.66 -13.31
N ARG A 460 -7.11 2.30 -13.01
CA ARG A 460 -7.21 3.76 -12.94
C ARG A 460 -6.31 4.33 -11.83
N ALA A 461 -6.35 3.74 -10.63
CA ALA A 461 -5.49 4.17 -9.52
C ALA A 461 -4.01 3.95 -9.84
N LEU A 462 -3.66 2.84 -10.50
CA LEU A 462 -2.30 2.56 -10.98
C LEU A 462 -1.80 3.65 -11.94
N VAL A 463 -2.61 4.03 -12.94
CA VAL A 463 -2.26 5.11 -13.88
C VAL A 463 -2.13 6.46 -13.18
N LEU A 464 -3.02 6.77 -12.23
CA LEU A 464 -2.95 8.03 -11.47
C LEU A 464 -1.68 8.10 -10.61
N ALA A 465 -1.33 7.01 -9.92
CA ALA A 465 -0.10 6.91 -9.15
C ALA A 465 1.14 7.06 -10.05
N HIS A 466 1.15 6.39 -11.21
CA HIS A 466 2.22 6.54 -12.20
C HIS A 466 2.40 8.00 -12.62
N ASN A 467 1.32 8.63 -13.09
CA ASN A 467 1.39 9.97 -13.66
C ASN A 467 1.79 11.01 -12.62
N SER A 468 1.18 10.97 -11.43
CA SER A 468 1.41 11.97 -10.39
C SER A 468 2.75 11.80 -9.67
N GLU A 469 3.14 10.56 -9.34
CA GLU A 469 4.31 10.29 -8.51
C GLU A 469 5.53 9.94 -9.38
N LEU A 470 5.42 8.95 -10.27
CA LEU A 470 6.57 8.51 -11.07
C LEU A 470 6.93 9.50 -12.18
N CYS A 471 5.96 9.94 -12.99
CA CYS A 471 6.20 10.86 -14.10
C CYS A 471 6.43 12.30 -13.60
N ASN A 472 5.42 12.90 -12.95
CA ASN A 472 5.42 14.33 -12.62
C ASN A 472 6.32 14.71 -11.45
N THR A 473 6.56 13.79 -10.51
CA THR A 473 7.39 14.08 -9.32
C THR A 473 8.83 13.57 -9.52
N PHE A 474 9.01 12.26 -9.65
CA PHE A 474 10.35 11.66 -9.72
C PHE A 474 11.02 11.91 -11.08
N GLY A 475 10.38 11.49 -12.17
CA GLY A 475 10.90 11.59 -13.53
C GLY A 475 11.21 13.02 -13.95
N ASN A 476 10.28 13.94 -13.69
CA ASN A 476 10.45 15.36 -13.95
C ASN A 476 11.63 15.97 -13.17
N LEU A 477 11.78 15.64 -11.88
CA LEU A 477 12.89 16.16 -11.07
C LEU A 477 14.25 15.71 -11.61
N VAL A 478 14.36 14.42 -11.93
CA VAL A 478 15.58 13.84 -12.52
C VAL A 478 15.91 14.58 -13.83
N HIS A 479 14.94 14.67 -14.74
CA HIS A 479 15.16 15.31 -16.03
C HIS A 479 15.52 16.80 -15.92
N ARG A 480 14.82 17.57 -15.06
CA ARG A 480 15.09 18.99 -14.83
C ARG A 480 16.48 19.21 -14.23
N SER A 481 16.85 18.43 -13.22
CA SER A 481 18.15 18.57 -12.53
C SER A 481 19.31 18.28 -13.47
N LEU A 482 19.22 17.19 -14.23
CA LEU A 482 20.22 16.82 -15.24
C LEU A 482 20.34 17.87 -16.35
N SER A 483 19.20 18.34 -16.87
CA SER A 483 19.15 19.35 -17.94
C SER A 483 19.76 20.68 -17.50
N LEU A 484 19.48 21.12 -16.27
CA LEU A 484 20.06 22.34 -15.72
C LEU A 484 21.57 22.20 -15.50
N MET A 485 22.04 21.04 -15.03
CA MET A 485 23.48 20.79 -14.90
C MET A 485 24.17 20.77 -16.26
N HIS A 486 23.53 20.18 -17.27
CA HIS A 486 24.01 20.24 -18.65
C HIS A 486 24.11 21.68 -19.15
N LYS A 487 23.06 22.49 -18.92
CA LYS A 487 23.00 23.89 -19.34
C LYS A 487 24.02 24.78 -18.62
N TYR A 488 24.26 24.59 -17.34
CA TYR A 488 25.08 25.50 -16.53
C TYR A 488 26.55 25.09 -16.42
N ASN A 489 26.87 23.81 -16.60
CA ASN A 489 28.24 23.32 -16.46
C ASN A 489 28.59 22.17 -17.42
N ASN A 490 27.92 22.11 -18.58
CA ASN A 490 28.12 21.08 -19.61
C ASN A 490 27.98 19.65 -19.05
N GLY A 491 27.21 19.47 -17.98
CA GLY A 491 26.96 18.17 -17.35
C GLY A 491 28.09 17.71 -16.43
N ASN A 492 29.08 18.54 -16.14
CA ASN A 492 30.11 18.21 -15.16
C ASN A 492 29.65 18.72 -13.78
N VAL A 493 29.57 17.82 -12.80
CA VAL A 493 29.19 18.20 -11.44
C VAL A 493 30.35 18.95 -10.78
N PRO A 494 30.16 20.18 -10.29
CA PRO A 494 31.25 20.95 -9.67
C PRO A 494 31.51 20.50 -8.23
N GLU A 495 32.65 20.95 -7.70
CA GLU A 495 32.96 20.87 -6.26
C GLU A 495 31.88 21.60 -5.45
N ARG A 496 31.55 21.07 -4.26
CA ARG A 496 30.66 21.74 -3.29
C ARG A 496 31.18 23.15 -3.02
N GLN A 497 30.32 24.14 -3.16
CA GLN A 497 30.66 25.53 -2.89
C GLN A 497 30.52 25.80 -1.39
N LEU A 498 31.62 26.17 -0.74
CA LEU A 498 31.62 26.56 0.68
C LEU A 498 30.75 27.81 0.90
N GLY A 499 29.92 27.80 1.95
CA GLY A 499 29.04 28.93 2.31
C GLY A 499 27.58 28.78 1.89
N PHE A 500 27.19 27.65 1.29
CA PHE A 500 25.81 27.32 0.94
C PHE A 500 25.35 26.04 1.65
N ASP A 501 24.84 26.19 2.87
CA ASP A 501 24.33 25.08 3.69
C ASP A 501 22.80 25.04 3.66
N PHE A 502 22.24 24.75 2.48
CA PHE A 502 20.83 24.44 2.32
C PHE A 502 20.68 23.02 1.77
N PHE A 503 19.74 22.27 2.35
CA PHE A 503 19.35 20.94 1.90
C PHE A 503 17.83 20.89 1.78
N PRO A 504 17.28 20.20 0.77
CA PRO A 504 15.84 20.12 0.57
C PRO A 504 15.15 19.36 1.72
N PHE A 505 15.86 18.43 2.37
CA PHE A 505 15.36 17.65 3.49
C PHE A 505 16.54 17.09 4.30
N ASP A 506 16.26 16.55 5.50
CA ASP A 506 17.24 15.83 6.32
C ASP A 506 17.30 14.35 5.89
N PHE A 507 18.34 13.98 5.13
CA PHE A 507 18.48 12.61 4.64
C PHE A 507 18.69 11.58 5.76
N ALA A 508 19.34 11.95 6.87
CA ALA A 508 19.51 11.02 7.99
C ALA A 508 18.17 10.71 8.66
N ALA A 509 17.29 11.70 8.80
CA ALA A 509 15.92 11.49 9.27
C ALA A 509 15.10 10.68 8.26
N THR A 510 15.12 11.04 6.98
CA THR A 510 14.42 10.30 5.91
C THR A 510 14.82 8.83 5.90
N ARG A 511 16.13 8.54 5.92
CA ARG A 511 16.64 7.17 5.95
C ARG A 511 16.14 6.41 7.18
N ARG A 512 16.21 7.01 8.39
CA ARG A 512 15.72 6.36 9.62
C ARG A 512 14.24 6.00 9.53
N HIS A 513 13.42 6.86 8.94
CA HIS A 513 12.00 6.58 8.75
C HIS A 513 11.76 5.45 7.75
N VAL A 514 12.51 5.41 6.64
CA VAL A 514 12.43 4.28 5.69
C VAL A 514 12.92 2.98 6.34
N ASP A 515 14.04 3.00 7.07
CA ASP A 515 14.56 1.83 7.81
C ASP A 515 13.51 1.29 8.80
N ALA A 516 12.84 2.18 9.54
CA ALA A 516 11.77 1.81 10.47
C ALA A 516 10.54 1.24 9.74
N ALA A 517 10.10 1.85 8.65
CA ALA A 517 9.00 1.36 7.84
C ALA A 517 9.29 -0.03 7.26
N MET A 518 10.48 -0.24 6.71
CA MET A 518 10.90 -1.53 6.15
C MET A 518 11.05 -2.62 7.23
N THR A 519 11.52 -2.26 8.44
CA THR A 519 11.59 -3.18 9.58
C THR A 519 10.20 -3.61 10.06
N ASN A 520 9.22 -2.71 10.01
CA ASN A 520 7.84 -2.97 10.39
C ASN A 520 6.97 -3.47 9.23
N TYR A 521 7.57 -3.79 8.08
CA TYR A 521 6.89 -4.23 6.86
C TYR A 521 5.84 -3.23 6.32
N ALA A 522 5.97 -1.95 6.64
CA ALA A 522 5.10 -0.86 6.19
C ALA A 522 5.59 -0.28 4.85
N LEU A 523 5.47 -1.06 3.78
CA LEU A 523 5.98 -0.69 2.45
C LEU A 523 5.41 0.64 1.92
N GLN A 524 4.14 0.91 2.21
CA GLN A 524 3.46 2.13 1.81
C GLN A 524 4.03 3.38 2.51
N ASP A 525 4.45 3.24 3.77
CA ASP A 525 5.03 4.34 4.53
C ASP A 525 6.44 4.65 4.03
N ALA A 526 7.22 3.61 3.69
CA ALA A 526 8.52 3.78 3.03
C ALA A 526 8.38 4.51 1.68
N CYS A 527 7.39 4.13 0.86
CA CYS A 527 7.07 4.82 -0.39
C CYS A 527 6.72 6.29 -0.15
N ALA A 528 5.84 6.57 0.83
CA ALA A 528 5.40 7.92 1.15
C ALA A 528 6.57 8.82 1.60
N VAL A 529 7.42 8.33 2.49
CA VAL A 529 8.60 9.06 2.99
C VAL A 529 9.57 9.38 1.85
N ALA A 530 9.87 8.41 0.98
CA ALA A 530 10.77 8.63 -0.16
C ALA A 530 10.17 9.61 -1.19
N MET A 531 8.87 9.51 -1.45
CA MET A 531 8.17 10.42 -2.37
C MET A 531 8.13 11.86 -1.83
N GLU A 532 7.97 12.03 -0.51
CA GLU A 532 7.99 13.35 0.12
C GLU A 532 9.36 14.02 -0.01
N ALA A 533 10.46 13.26 0.14
CA ALA A 533 11.81 13.78 -0.10
C ALA A 533 11.99 14.29 -1.55
N LEU A 534 11.39 13.62 -2.54
CA LEU A 534 11.39 14.08 -3.93
C LEU A 534 10.53 15.34 -4.12
N ARG A 535 9.39 15.46 -3.43
CA ARG A 535 8.53 16.65 -3.48
C ARG A 535 9.23 17.87 -2.87
N GLU A 536 9.84 17.72 -1.70
CA GLU A 536 10.61 18.81 -1.08
C GLU A 536 11.83 19.20 -1.93
N THR A 537 12.44 18.24 -2.66
CA THR A 537 13.51 18.57 -3.62
C THR A 537 12.99 19.35 -4.84
N ASN A 538 11.82 18.99 -5.38
CA ASN A 538 11.18 19.76 -6.45
C ASN A 538 10.85 21.19 -5.98
N LYS A 539 10.26 21.32 -4.79
CA LYS A 539 9.92 22.60 -4.18
C LYS A 539 11.17 23.45 -3.94
N PHE A 540 12.23 22.87 -3.37
CA PHE A 540 13.52 23.53 -3.21
C PHE A 540 14.07 24.08 -4.54
N LEU A 541 14.04 23.27 -5.60
CA LEU A 541 14.48 23.70 -6.93
C LEU A 541 13.62 24.86 -7.47
N GLN A 542 12.31 24.79 -7.22
CA GLN A 542 11.34 25.81 -7.63
C GLN A 542 11.52 27.13 -6.89
N GLU A 543 11.73 27.12 -5.58
CA GLU A 543 11.92 28.31 -4.76
C GLU A 543 13.32 28.93 -4.93
N SER A 544 14.33 28.11 -5.23
CA SER A 544 15.70 28.59 -5.48
C SER A 544 15.83 29.34 -6.81
N GLU A 545 14.92 29.10 -7.75
CA GLU A 545 14.83 29.72 -9.08
C GLU A 545 16.20 29.91 -9.78
N PRO A 546 17.05 28.87 -9.92
CA PRO A 546 18.38 29.03 -10.49
C PRO A 546 18.36 29.50 -11.96
N TRP A 547 17.24 29.40 -12.67
CA TRP A 547 17.05 29.95 -14.02
C TRP A 547 16.77 31.46 -14.06
N MET A 548 16.29 32.07 -12.98
CA MET A 548 16.05 33.51 -12.92
C MET A 548 17.34 34.30 -12.65
N ARG A 549 18.31 33.65 -12.00
CA ARG A 549 19.62 34.22 -11.67
C ARG A 549 20.54 34.27 -12.89
N LYS A 550 21.18 35.41 -13.14
CA LYS A 550 21.92 35.69 -14.38
C LYS A 550 23.27 36.33 -14.06
N GLY A 551 24.25 36.15 -14.95
CA GLY A 551 25.60 36.65 -14.76
C GLY A 551 26.52 35.68 -14.01
N ASP A 552 27.80 36.06 -13.92
CA ASP A 552 28.86 35.23 -13.34
C ASP A 552 28.86 35.23 -11.80
N GLU A 553 28.41 36.33 -11.19
CA GLU A 553 28.30 36.46 -9.73
C GLU A 553 27.30 35.46 -9.11
N ASP A 554 26.22 35.14 -9.82
CA ASP A 554 25.21 34.15 -9.42
C ASP A 554 25.58 32.72 -9.83
N ARG A 555 26.65 32.52 -10.61
CA ARG A 555 27.04 31.18 -11.11
C ARG A 555 27.28 30.18 -9.98
N PRO A 556 28.02 30.50 -8.89
CA PRO A 556 28.25 29.55 -7.79
C PRO A 556 26.95 29.08 -7.14
N TYR A 557 26.01 30.00 -6.88
CA TYR A 557 24.71 29.66 -6.30
C TYR A 557 23.89 28.75 -7.22
N ARG A 558 23.80 29.07 -8.52
CA ARG A 558 23.03 28.25 -9.48
C ARG A 558 23.55 26.82 -9.55
N LEU A 559 24.87 26.68 -9.61
CA LEU A 559 25.54 25.39 -9.66
C LEU A 559 25.31 24.59 -8.38
N GLU A 560 25.40 25.25 -7.23
CA GLU A 560 25.19 24.60 -5.94
C GLU A 560 23.74 24.11 -5.77
N CYS A 561 22.73 24.91 -6.12
CA CYS A 561 21.33 24.50 -6.09
C CYS A 561 21.09 23.24 -6.94
N VAL A 562 21.58 23.23 -8.19
CA VAL A 562 21.38 22.07 -9.08
C VAL A 562 22.18 20.87 -8.59
N ARG A 563 23.39 21.06 -8.06
CA ARG A 563 24.20 20.00 -7.46
C ARG A 563 23.46 19.34 -6.29
N VAL A 564 22.88 20.13 -5.37
CA VAL A 564 22.08 19.63 -4.25
C VAL A 564 20.89 18.80 -4.73
N CYS A 565 20.20 19.21 -5.80
CA CYS A 565 19.12 18.41 -6.37
C CYS A 565 19.61 17.06 -6.93
N LEU A 566 20.77 17.02 -7.60
CA LEU A 566 21.35 15.76 -8.09
C LEU A 566 21.75 14.82 -6.95
N GLU A 567 22.34 15.36 -5.88
CA GLU A 567 22.66 14.60 -4.67
C GLU A 567 21.40 14.05 -4.00
N ALA A 568 20.34 14.84 -3.92
CA ALA A 568 19.06 14.41 -3.38
C ALA A 568 18.44 13.27 -4.19
N VAL A 569 18.46 13.39 -5.52
CA VAL A 569 18.05 12.32 -6.42
C VAL A 569 18.90 11.07 -6.21
N TYR A 570 20.23 11.20 -6.09
CA TYR A 570 21.13 10.07 -5.85
C TYR A 570 20.79 9.36 -4.54
N CYS A 571 20.65 10.11 -3.43
CA CYS A 571 20.31 9.58 -2.12
C CYS A 571 18.94 8.88 -2.12
N VAL A 572 17.89 9.51 -2.67
CA VAL A 572 16.55 8.92 -2.68
C VAL A 572 16.46 7.72 -3.63
N ALA A 573 17.20 7.71 -4.74
CA ALA A 573 17.26 6.55 -5.63
C ALA A 573 17.75 5.27 -4.93
N HIS A 574 18.62 5.38 -3.92
CA HIS A 574 19.04 4.23 -3.11
C HIS A 574 17.93 3.71 -2.19
N LEU A 575 17.03 4.57 -1.73
CA LEU A 575 15.86 4.17 -0.95
C LEU A 575 14.77 3.57 -1.85
N LEU A 576 14.70 4.01 -3.10
CA LEU A 576 13.68 3.59 -4.07
C LEU A 576 14.07 2.38 -4.92
N VAL A 577 15.35 2.02 -5.04
CA VAL A 577 15.81 0.94 -5.96
C VAL A 577 15.18 -0.42 -5.64
N ALA A 578 14.79 -0.67 -4.39
CA ALA A 578 14.06 -1.88 -4.03
C ALA A 578 12.68 -1.94 -4.70
N PHE A 579 12.00 -0.79 -4.80
CA PHE A 579 10.66 -0.64 -5.38
C PHE A 579 10.71 -0.50 -6.91
N LEU A 580 11.64 0.32 -7.40
CA LEU A 580 11.79 0.77 -8.79
C LEU A 580 13.15 0.34 -9.38
N PRO A 581 13.42 -0.98 -9.51
CA PRO A 581 14.74 -1.46 -9.89
C PRO A 581 15.21 -0.95 -11.25
N THR A 582 14.30 -0.83 -12.23
CA THR A 582 14.66 -0.40 -13.59
C THR A 582 14.96 1.10 -13.64
N ALA A 583 14.06 1.92 -13.09
CA ALA A 583 14.15 3.36 -13.12
C ALA A 583 15.31 3.88 -12.28
N CYS A 584 15.53 3.32 -11.07
CA CYS A 584 16.66 3.71 -10.24
C CYS A 584 18.00 3.31 -10.87
N THR A 585 18.09 2.16 -11.55
CA THR A 585 19.28 1.79 -12.33
C THR A 585 19.58 2.83 -13.40
N ARG A 586 18.57 3.24 -14.17
CA ARG A 586 18.71 4.32 -15.17
C ARG A 586 19.09 5.66 -14.54
N VAL A 587 18.64 5.96 -13.32
CA VAL A 587 19.07 7.17 -12.58
C VAL A 587 20.55 7.11 -12.25
N PHE A 588 21.06 5.99 -11.74
CA PHE A 588 22.48 5.79 -11.46
C PHE A 588 23.35 5.95 -12.72
N GLU A 589 22.94 5.35 -13.84
CA GLU A 589 23.59 5.52 -15.15
C GLU A 589 23.60 6.99 -15.60
N LYS A 590 22.46 7.69 -15.49
CA LYS A 590 22.35 9.12 -15.85
C LYS A 590 23.21 10.02 -14.97
N LEU A 591 23.37 9.67 -13.70
CA LEU A 591 24.25 10.38 -12.76
C LEU A 591 25.73 10.03 -12.95
N GLY A 592 26.04 8.99 -13.72
CA GLY A 592 27.41 8.52 -13.95
C GLY A 592 28.03 7.85 -12.72
N LEU A 593 27.20 7.32 -11.80
CA LEU A 593 27.65 6.73 -10.55
C LEU A 593 26.90 5.43 -10.25
N PRO A 594 27.58 4.34 -9.90
CA PRO A 594 26.92 3.10 -9.49
C PRO A 594 26.26 3.26 -8.11
N PRO A 595 25.26 2.42 -7.78
CA PRO A 595 24.73 2.38 -6.43
C PRO A 595 25.80 1.90 -5.42
N VAL A 596 25.65 2.35 -4.17
CA VAL A 596 26.47 1.94 -3.02
C VAL A 596 25.58 1.41 -1.89
N PRO A 597 26.11 0.72 -0.87
CA PRO A 597 25.33 0.38 0.30
C PRO A 597 24.72 1.64 0.94
N ILE A 598 23.45 1.58 1.36
CA ILE A 598 22.73 2.72 1.96
C ILE A 598 23.50 3.29 3.15
N ALA A 599 24.18 2.41 3.91
CA ALA A 599 25.03 2.78 5.03
C ALA A 599 26.20 3.71 4.68
N SER A 600 26.67 3.68 3.43
CA SER A 600 27.81 4.46 2.96
C SER A 600 27.44 5.85 2.45
N LEU A 601 26.14 6.15 2.33
CA LEU A 601 25.67 7.46 1.89
C LEU A 601 25.89 8.51 2.97
N LYS A 602 26.45 9.65 2.57
CA LYS A 602 26.71 10.80 3.42
C LYS A 602 25.45 11.69 3.50
N PRO A 603 25.01 12.03 4.72
CA PRO A 603 23.77 12.79 4.92
C PRO A 603 23.88 14.29 4.61
N ASP A 604 25.10 14.80 4.38
CA ASP A 604 25.39 16.19 4.03
C ASP A 604 25.37 16.45 2.51
N PHE A 605 24.85 15.50 1.72
CA PHE A 605 24.75 15.59 0.25
C PHE A 605 26.12 15.84 -0.42
N SER A 606 27.15 15.14 0.05
CA SER A 606 28.52 15.14 -0.51
C SER A 606 28.92 13.78 -1.11
N ASN A 607 27.98 13.10 -1.77
CA ASN A 607 28.17 11.75 -2.33
C ASN A 607 28.71 11.76 -3.75
N ILE A 608 28.33 12.75 -4.57
CA ILE A 608 28.71 12.84 -5.98
C ILE A 608 30.09 13.51 -6.09
N PRO A 609 31.14 12.81 -6.57
CA PRO A 609 32.46 13.40 -6.73
C PRO A 609 32.45 14.57 -7.72
N ALA A 610 33.25 15.60 -7.44
CA ALA A 610 33.46 16.68 -8.39
C ALA A 610 34.07 16.16 -9.70
N GLY A 611 33.65 16.74 -10.82
CA GLY A 611 34.02 16.30 -12.17
C GLY A 611 33.19 15.14 -12.72
N THR A 612 32.30 14.53 -11.93
CA THR A 612 31.39 13.47 -12.42
C THR A 612 30.56 13.99 -13.59
N LYS A 613 30.49 13.20 -14.66
CA LYS A 613 29.76 13.54 -15.88
C LYS A 613 28.34 12.97 -15.83
N VAL A 614 27.34 13.84 -15.82
CA VAL A 614 25.93 13.44 -15.91
C VAL A 614 25.42 13.49 -17.35
N THR A 615 24.43 12.66 -17.65
CA THR A 615 23.74 12.56 -18.94
C THR A 615 22.24 12.76 -18.75
N VAL A 616 21.59 13.53 -19.64
CA VAL A 616 20.14 13.77 -19.56
C VAL A 616 19.39 12.55 -20.09
N GLY A 617 19.72 12.12 -21.31
CA GLY A 617 19.10 10.98 -22.00
C GLY A 617 17.58 11.11 -22.15
N SER A 618 16.90 9.98 -22.38
CA SER A 618 15.44 9.89 -22.41
C SER A 618 14.80 10.13 -21.04
N ILE A 619 13.52 10.53 -21.03
CA ILE A 619 12.72 10.61 -19.80
C ILE A 619 12.59 9.24 -19.13
N LEU A 620 12.43 9.21 -17.80
CA LEU A 620 12.28 7.95 -17.06
C LEU A 620 10.90 7.31 -17.23
N PHE A 621 9.86 8.14 -17.23
CA PHE A 621 8.46 7.74 -17.28
C PHE A 621 7.71 8.69 -18.21
N GLY A 622 6.91 8.12 -19.12
CA GLY A 622 5.98 8.89 -19.95
C GLY A 622 4.58 8.88 -19.34
N MET A 623 3.81 9.94 -19.57
CA MET A 623 2.41 9.98 -19.13
C MET A 623 1.63 8.83 -19.77
N LEU A 624 0.82 8.17 -18.94
CA LEU A 624 -0.10 7.12 -19.35
C LEU A 624 -1.51 7.69 -19.51
N ASP A 625 -2.22 7.23 -20.53
CA ASP A 625 -3.63 7.55 -20.69
C ASP A 625 -4.46 6.83 -19.63
N LEU A 626 -5.48 7.52 -19.12
CA LEU A 626 -6.44 6.88 -18.24
C LEU A 626 -7.18 5.81 -19.05
N PRO A 627 -7.36 4.59 -18.51
CA PRO A 627 -8.09 3.55 -19.22
C PRO A 627 -9.53 4.03 -19.47
N ASP A 628 -10.01 3.86 -20.70
CA ASP A 628 -11.41 4.05 -21.06
C ASP A 628 -12.24 3.03 -20.29
N GLU A 629 -13.02 3.46 -19.29
CA GLU A 629 -13.91 2.54 -18.58
C GLU A 629 -15.11 2.20 -19.46
N VAL A 630 -15.04 1.06 -20.17
CA VAL A 630 -16.22 0.29 -20.53
C VAL A 630 -15.98 -1.17 -20.19
N ALA A 631 -16.49 -1.59 -19.03
CA ALA A 631 -16.86 -2.98 -18.80
C ALA A 631 -18.30 -3.00 -18.29
N ALA A 632 -19.22 -2.97 -19.25
CA ALA A 632 -20.56 -3.48 -19.04
C ALA A 632 -20.44 -4.93 -18.54
N ILE A 633 -21.13 -5.23 -17.45
CA ILE A 633 -21.32 -6.59 -16.95
C ILE A 633 -21.96 -7.42 -18.09
N PRO A 634 -21.41 -8.59 -18.48
CA PRO A 634 -22.16 -9.55 -19.26
C PRO A 634 -23.33 -10.02 -18.40
N ALA A 635 -24.56 -9.70 -18.80
CA ALA A 635 -25.74 -10.32 -18.22
C ALA A 635 -25.62 -11.85 -18.34
N ALA A 636 -25.87 -12.56 -17.23
CA ALA A 636 -25.84 -14.02 -17.18
C ALA A 636 -26.80 -14.65 -18.21
N PRO A 637 -26.50 -15.86 -18.73
CA PRO A 637 -27.31 -16.49 -19.77
C PRO A 637 -28.56 -17.13 -19.18
N GLY A 638 -29.74 -16.85 -19.77
CA GLY A 638 -30.99 -17.52 -19.42
C GLY A 638 -32.19 -17.15 -20.30
N GLY A 639 -32.35 -17.86 -21.43
CA GLY A 639 -33.64 -18.44 -21.85
C GLY A 639 -34.70 -17.61 -22.61
N ALA A 640 -34.69 -17.76 -23.94
CA ALA A 640 -35.82 -18.00 -24.88
C ALA A 640 -36.81 -16.88 -25.33
N GLY A 641 -36.86 -16.71 -26.67
CA GLY A 641 -37.95 -16.13 -27.49
C GLY A 641 -37.88 -14.60 -27.66
N GLU A 642 -37.92 -13.97 -28.82
CA GLU A 642 -38.33 -14.32 -30.19
C GLU A 642 -37.62 -13.39 -31.21
N GLN A 643 -37.68 -13.80 -32.47
CA GLN A 643 -37.02 -13.25 -33.66
C GLN A 643 -37.52 -11.85 -34.05
N LEU A 644 -36.63 -10.99 -34.59
CA LEU A 644 -36.79 -10.38 -35.92
C LEU A 644 -35.58 -9.51 -36.37
N GLN A 645 -34.84 -10.09 -37.31
CA GLN A 645 -34.14 -9.53 -38.49
C GLN A 645 -33.76 -8.03 -38.57
N THR A 646 -32.43 -7.83 -38.63
CA THR A 646 -31.63 -7.03 -39.59
C THR A 646 -32.24 -5.77 -40.25
N GLN A 647 -31.54 -4.63 -40.12
CA GLN A 647 -30.91 -3.94 -41.27
C GLN A 647 -29.98 -2.77 -40.87
N LYS A 648 -28.96 -2.55 -41.72
CA LYS A 648 -27.89 -1.54 -41.68
C LYS A 648 -28.40 -0.10 -41.90
N ALA A 649 -27.56 0.84 -41.45
CA ALA A 649 -27.06 2.03 -42.17
C ALA A 649 -27.39 3.43 -41.58
N ALA A 650 -26.29 4.17 -41.38
CA ALA A 650 -26.06 5.59 -41.71
C ALA A 650 -26.87 6.72 -41.02
N LYS A 651 -26.11 7.74 -40.60
CA LYS A 651 -26.54 9.13 -40.29
C LYS A 651 -27.44 9.70 -41.41
N PRO A 652 -28.38 10.62 -41.09
CA PRO A 652 -28.07 12.03 -41.34
C PRO A 652 -28.75 13.04 -40.38
N ALA A 653 -28.37 14.30 -40.61
CA ALA A 653 -28.70 15.52 -39.89
C ALA A 653 -30.14 16.06 -40.09
N ALA A 654 -30.50 16.96 -39.17
CA ALA A 654 -31.43 18.11 -39.20
C ALA A 654 -32.47 18.29 -40.32
N VAL A 655 -33.69 18.70 -39.93
CA VAL A 655 -34.35 20.01 -40.21
C VAL A 655 -35.87 19.91 -39.86
N VAL A 656 -36.35 20.59 -38.80
CA VAL A 656 -37.23 21.80 -38.76
C VAL A 656 -38.58 21.73 -39.49
N VAL A 657 -39.70 21.97 -38.76
CA VAL A 657 -40.87 22.83 -39.12
C VAL A 657 -41.56 23.23 -37.78
N ALA A 658 -41.48 24.48 -37.27
CA ALA A 658 -42.26 25.72 -37.56
C ALA A 658 -43.78 25.54 -37.29
N ASN A 659 -44.57 26.39 -36.59
CA ASN A 659 -44.69 27.84 -36.41
C ASN A 659 -45.36 28.10 -35.02
N GLY A 660 -45.45 29.30 -34.43
CA GLY A 660 -45.24 30.66 -34.90
C GLY A 660 -45.28 31.64 -33.71
N GLY A 661 -44.84 32.88 -33.94
CA GLY A 661 -44.50 33.85 -32.91
C GLY A 661 -45.63 34.71 -32.34
N GLY A 662 -45.26 35.51 -31.34
CA GLY A 662 -46.07 36.60 -30.79
C GLY A 662 -45.45 37.18 -29.51
N SER A 663 -44.96 38.41 -29.61
CA SER A 663 -44.40 39.22 -28.52
C SER A 663 -45.45 39.62 -27.48
N GLY A 664 -45.09 39.59 -26.19
CA GLY A 664 -45.88 40.24 -25.14
C GLY A 664 -45.22 40.11 -23.77
N GLY A 665 -44.73 41.23 -23.23
CA GLY A 665 -44.28 41.28 -21.84
C GLY A 665 -45.47 41.15 -20.89
N ALA A 666 -45.33 40.29 -19.90
CA ALA A 666 -46.09 40.32 -18.66
C ALA A 666 -45.25 39.61 -17.59
N GLY A 667 -44.93 40.33 -16.53
CA GLY A 667 -44.27 39.76 -15.36
C GLY A 667 -45.12 38.66 -14.75
N GLY A 668 -44.58 37.45 -14.72
CA GLY A 668 -45.02 36.39 -13.82
C GLY A 668 -43.98 36.27 -12.72
N GLN A 669 -44.34 36.67 -11.51
CA GLN A 669 -43.63 36.24 -10.31
C GLN A 669 -43.66 34.71 -10.28
N GLU A 670 -42.52 34.06 -10.54
CA GLU A 670 -42.34 32.68 -10.12
C GLU A 670 -42.51 32.65 -8.60
N ALA A 671 -43.51 31.89 -8.13
CA ALA A 671 -43.74 31.65 -6.72
C ALA A 671 -42.41 31.20 -6.09
N GLU A 672 -41.87 32.06 -5.24
CA GLU A 672 -40.63 31.82 -4.53
C GLU A 672 -40.88 30.68 -3.53
N GLY A 673 -40.66 29.43 -3.94
CA GLY A 673 -40.74 28.26 -3.06
C GLY A 673 -39.91 28.44 -1.80
N ASP A 674 -40.29 27.77 -0.71
CA ASP A 674 -39.62 27.90 0.59
C ASP A 674 -38.08 27.70 0.46
N PRO A 675 -37.23 28.51 1.12
CA PRO A 675 -35.78 28.42 0.95
C PRO A 675 -35.20 27.03 1.17
N PHE A 676 -35.82 26.18 2.00
CA PHE A 676 -35.39 24.79 2.21
C PHE A 676 -35.65 23.92 0.99
N SER A 677 -36.78 24.09 0.28
CA SER A 677 -37.09 23.32 -0.93
C SER A 677 -36.22 23.70 -2.14
N ARG A 678 -35.45 24.79 -2.07
CA ARG A 678 -34.48 25.21 -3.09
C ARG A 678 -33.17 24.43 -3.02
N ILE A 679 -32.84 23.84 -1.88
CA ILE A 679 -31.61 23.08 -1.64
C ILE A 679 -31.92 21.58 -1.64
N GLU A 680 -31.06 20.80 -2.27
CA GLU A 680 -31.19 19.34 -2.35
C GLU A 680 -30.37 18.71 -1.24
N ILE A 681 -31.01 18.44 -0.09
CA ILE A 681 -30.40 17.72 1.04
C ILE A 681 -30.87 16.27 0.98
N LYS A 682 -29.93 15.32 0.78
CA LYS A 682 -30.21 13.88 0.70
C LYS A 682 -29.59 13.12 1.86
N VAL A 683 -30.16 11.96 2.18
CA VAL A 683 -29.52 10.96 3.03
C VAL A 683 -28.40 10.30 2.23
N GLY A 684 -27.18 10.38 2.73
CA GLY A 684 -26.00 9.74 2.16
C GLY A 684 -25.41 8.69 3.08
N ARG A 685 -24.77 7.66 2.53
CA ARG A 685 -24.00 6.66 3.27
C ARG A 685 -22.52 6.81 2.95
N ILE A 686 -21.69 7.01 3.97
CA ILE A 686 -20.25 7.09 3.80
C ILE A 686 -19.74 5.68 3.47
N THR A 687 -19.38 5.43 2.22
CA THR A 687 -18.85 4.13 1.76
C THR A 687 -17.34 4.03 2.01
N LYS A 688 -16.66 5.18 2.01
CA LYS A 688 -15.22 5.30 2.25
C LYS A 688 -14.91 6.66 2.87
N ALA A 689 -14.05 6.68 3.89
CA ALA A 689 -13.47 7.90 4.42
C ALA A 689 -11.95 7.73 4.47
N ILE A 690 -11.23 8.54 3.71
CA ILE A 690 -9.76 8.49 3.65
C ILE A 690 -9.21 9.83 4.15
N LEU A 691 -8.15 9.75 4.96
CA LEU A 691 -7.36 10.91 5.30
C LEU A 691 -6.54 11.35 4.08
N VAL A 692 -6.71 12.58 3.61
CA VAL A 692 -5.83 13.19 2.61
C VAL A 692 -5.06 14.32 3.28
N TRP A 693 -3.73 14.19 3.32
CA TRP A 693 -2.86 15.26 3.78
C TRP A 693 -2.32 16.02 2.57
N ASN A 694 -2.66 17.31 2.48
CA ASN A 694 -2.02 18.24 1.55
C ASN A 694 -1.31 19.32 2.37
N HIS A 695 0.02 19.41 2.25
CA HIS A 695 0.87 20.33 3.00
C HIS A 695 0.65 21.81 2.63
N GLU A 696 -0.01 22.10 1.50
CA GLU A 696 -0.18 23.47 1.00
C GLU A 696 -1.38 24.21 1.61
N SER A 697 -2.43 23.51 2.04
CA SER A 697 -3.54 24.10 2.80
C SER A 697 -3.44 23.65 4.25
N LYS A 698 -3.30 24.58 5.19
CA LYS A 698 -3.35 24.33 6.65
C LYS A 698 -4.71 23.82 7.15
N GLU A 699 -5.57 23.33 6.26
CA GLU A 699 -6.89 22.79 6.53
C GLU A 699 -6.79 21.26 6.44
N HIS A 700 -7.05 20.59 7.56
CA HIS A 700 -7.04 19.14 7.62
C HIS A 700 -8.41 18.59 7.20
N LEU A 701 -8.49 18.05 5.99
CA LEU A 701 -9.74 17.58 5.40
C LEU A 701 -9.80 16.05 5.31
N TYR A 702 -10.99 15.47 5.46
CA TYR A 702 -11.28 14.13 4.98
C TYR A 702 -11.76 14.19 3.53
N CYS A 703 -11.41 13.17 2.75
CA CYS A 703 -12.01 12.89 1.46
C CYS A 703 -12.89 11.65 1.59
N GLU A 704 -14.18 11.83 1.37
CA GLU A 704 -15.22 10.84 1.57
C GLU A 704 -15.79 10.43 0.21
N GLU A 705 -16.08 9.15 0.06
CA GLU A 705 -17.02 8.66 -0.96
C GLU A 705 -18.36 8.45 -0.24
N ILE A 706 -19.38 9.18 -0.67
CA ILE A 706 -20.71 9.13 -0.06
C ILE A 706 -21.74 8.73 -1.11
N ASP A 707 -22.33 7.56 -0.93
CA ASP A 707 -23.46 7.09 -1.73
C ASP A 707 -24.69 7.92 -1.37
N VAL A 708 -25.20 8.69 -2.33
CA VAL A 708 -26.42 9.50 -2.20
C VAL A 708 -27.52 9.00 -3.13
N GLY A 709 -27.48 7.73 -3.53
CA GLY A 709 -28.47 7.09 -4.39
C GLY A 709 -28.37 7.48 -5.87
N GLU A 710 -27.20 7.91 -6.33
CA GLU A 710 -26.96 8.45 -7.68
C GLU A 710 -26.09 7.53 -8.54
N GLY A 711 -26.28 6.20 -8.48
CA GLY A 711 -25.55 5.22 -9.29
C GLY A 711 -24.06 5.05 -8.93
N GLU A 712 -23.37 6.14 -8.62
CA GLU A 712 -21.99 6.21 -8.15
C GLU A 712 -21.90 7.13 -6.90
N PRO A 713 -21.05 6.80 -5.92
CA PRO A 713 -20.80 7.67 -4.77
C PRO A 713 -20.19 9.02 -5.15
N ARG A 714 -20.58 10.09 -4.43
CA ARG A 714 -19.99 11.41 -4.60
C ARG A 714 -18.69 11.54 -3.81
N ALA A 715 -17.68 12.09 -4.46
CA ALA A 715 -16.44 12.53 -3.82
C ALA A 715 -16.69 13.86 -3.07
N ILE A 716 -16.57 13.87 -1.75
CA ILE A 716 -16.86 15.02 -0.88
C ILE A 716 -15.68 15.28 0.06
N ALA A 717 -15.33 16.55 0.25
CA ALA A 717 -14.33 16.96 1.23
C ALA A 717 -14.99 17.60 2.46
N SER A 718 -14.59 17.18 3.65
CA SER A 718 -15.14 17.67 4.92
C SER A 718 -14.04 18.07 5.92
N GLY A 719 -14.31 19.06 6.75
CA GLY A 719 -13.41 19.53 7.82
C GLY A 719 -13.54 18.76 9.14
N LEU A 720 -13.96 17.49 9.09
CA LEU A 720 -14.41 16.73 10.26
C LEU A 720 -13.28 16.03 11.05
N ARG A 721 -12.02 16.17 10.62
CA ARG A 721 -10.89 15.45 11.22
C ARG A 721 -10.67 15.71 12.70
N GLU A 722 -10.83 16.95 13.15
CA GLU A 722 -10.63 17.31 14.57
C GLU A 722 -11.79 16.82 15.47
N HIS A 723 -12.81 16.20 14.87
CA HIS A 723 -14.10 15.95 15.50
C HIS A 723 -14.56 14.48 15.44
N CYS A 724 -14.11 13.70 14.46
CA CYS A 724 -14.35 12.26 14.37
C CYS A 724 -13.22 11.52 13.64
N THR A 725 -13.08 10.22 13.92
CA THR A 725 -12.12 9.34 13.22
C THR A 725 -12.73 8.73 11.96
N PRO A 726 -11.92 8.30 10.96
CA PRO A 726 -12.46 7.62 9.78
C PRO A 726 -13.27 6.37 10.10
N GLU A 727 -12.87 5.61 11.13
CA GLU A 727 -13.57 4.41 11.60
C GLU A 727 -14.94 4.76 12.18
N GLU A 728 -15.07 5.92 12.83
CA GLU A 728 -16.34 6.42 13.30
C GLU A 728 -17.23 6.90 12.14
N MET A 729 -16.68 7.27 10.99
CA MET A 729 -17.45 7.78 9.86
C MET A 729 -17.89 6.68 8.90
N GLN A 730 -17.08 5.65 8.72
CA GLN A 730 -17.31 4.63 7.72
C GLN A 730 -18.62 3.86 7.96
N GLY A 731 -19.44 3.79 6.91
CA GLY A 731 -20.74 3.12 6.93
C GLY A 731 -21.87 3.93 7.54
N ARG A 732 -21.63 5.11 8.13
CA ARG A 732 -22.66 5.95 8.75
C ARG A 732 -23.55 6.65 7.72
N LEU A 733 -24.81 6.87 8.11
CA LEU A 733 -25.74 7.75 7.39
C LEU A 733 -25.52 9.20 7.82
N VAL A 734 -25.53 10.10 6.84
CA VAL A 734 -25.34 11.55 7.01
C VAL A 734 -26.29 12.32 6.10
N LEU A 735 -26.47 13.62 6.35
CA LEU A 735 -27.16 14.52 5.43
C LEU A 735 -26.15 15.22 4.49
N VAL A 736 -26.43 15.20 3.19
CA VAL A 736 -25.55 15.73 2.15
C VAL A 736 -26.27 16.75 1.28
N VAL A 737 -25.67 17.94 1.14
CA VAL A 737 -26.12 18.97 0.20
C VAL A 737 -25.57 18.65 -1.20
N CYS A 738 -26.47 18.35 -2.14
CA CYS A 738 -26.15 17.77 -3.44
C CYS A 738 -26.19 18.76 -4.62
N ASN A 739 -26.90 19.89 -4.51
CA ASN A 739 -27.04 20.85 -5.60
C ASN A 739 -26.13 22.09 -5.48
N LEU A 740 -24.99 21.96 -4.80
CA LEU A 740 -23.93 22.98 -4.79
C LEU A 740 -23.05 22.86 -6.04
N LYS A 741 -22.44 23.97 -6.49
CA LYS A 741 -21.39 23.86 -7.50
C LYS A 741 -20.18 23.15 -6.89
N PRO A 742 -19.52 22.23 -7.63
CA PRO A 742 -18.30 21.61 -7.15
C PRO A 742 -17.27 22.64 -6.70
N ALA A 743 -16.68 22.42 -5.53
CA ALA A 743 -15.66 23.26 -4.94
C ALA A 743 -14.33 22.51 -4.90
N LYS A 744 -13.23 23.20 -5.21
CA LYS A 744 -11.90 22.61 -5.15
C LYS A 744 -11.25 22.96 -3.82
N PHE A 745 -10.95 21.94 -3.00
CA PHE A 745 -10.23 22.08 -1.74
C PHE A 745 -8.92 21.32 -1.86
N ALA A 746 -7.79 21.99 -1.68
CA ALA A 746 -6.47 21.33 -1.71
C ALA A 746 -6.22 20.45 -2.96
N GLY A 747 -6.77 20.83 -4.12
CA GLY A 747 -6.69 20.05 -5.37
C GLY A 747 -7.76 18.97 -5.56
N PHE A 748 -8.53 18.64 -4.51
CA PHE A 748 -9.66 17.70 -4.55
C PHE A 748 -10.96 18.41 -4.95
N ALA A 749 -11.70 17.84 -5.90
CA ALA A 749 -13.01 18.37 -6.30
C ALA A 749 -14.12 17.77 -5.42
N SER A 750 -14.62 18.56 -4.47
CA SER A 750 -15.78 18.20 -3.65
C SER A 750 -17.07 18.46 -4.42
N ASN A 751 -17.87 17.41 -4.63
CA ASN A 751 -19.12 17.40 -5.38
C ASN A 751 -20.36 17.42 -4.48
N GLY A 752 -20.22 17.92 -3.25
CA GLY A 752 -21.27 18.02 -2.26
C GLY A 752 -20.74 18.59 -0.95
N MET A 753 -21.58 18.60 0.08
CA MET A 753 -21.20 19.04 1.42
C MET A 753 -21.96 18.23 2.47
N VAL A 754 -21.24 17.65 3.43
CA VAL A 754 -21.85 16.97 4.58
C VAL A 754 -22.30 18.00 5.60
N LEU A 755 -23.53 17.88 6.11
CA LEU A 755 -24.04 18.76 7.16
C LEU A 755 -23.59 18.28 8.55
N ALA A 756 -22.99 19.18 9.31
CA ALA A 756 -22.60 18.95 10.70
C ALA A 756 -23.18 20.03 11.62
N ALA A 757 -23.48 19.67 12.86
CA ALA A 757 -23.90 20.59 13.91
C ALA A 757 -22.67 21.14 14.63
N LYS A 758 -22.58 22.47 14.77
CA LYS A 758 -21.52 23.17 15.47
C LYS A 758 -22.06 23.93 16.67
N SER A 759 -21.57 23.62 17.86
CA SER A 759 -21.93 24.32 19.09
C SER A 759 -21.17 25.64 19.27
N ALA A 760 -21.64 26.48 20.19
CA ALA A 760 -21.02 27.78 20.49
C ALA A 760 -19.60 27.66 21.10
N ASP A 761 -19.30 26.55 21.77
CA ASP A 761 -17.99 26.20 22.32
C ASP A 761 -17.05 25.52 21.30
N GLY A 762 -17.50 25.36 20.05
CA GLY A 762 -16.66 24.91 18.93
C GLY A 762 -16.64 23.40 18.70
N LYS A 763 -17.46 22.62 19.41
CA LYS A 763 -17.65 21.19 19.12
C LYS A 763 -18.44 21.03 17.81
N VAL A 764 -17.99 20.14 16.94
CA VAL A 764 -18.68 19.79 15.69
C VAL A 764 -19.02 18.30 15.72
N GLU A 765 -20.22 17.93 15.28
CA GLU A 765 -20.62 16.54 15.12
C GLU A 765 -21.57 16.36 13.93
N LEU A 766 -21.61 15.16 13.35
CA LEU A 766 -22.45 14.84 12.20
C LEU A 766 -23.94 14.91 12.55
N VAL A 767 -24.74 15.49 11.65
CA VAL A 767 -26.21 15.35 11.72
C VAL A 767 -26.60 13.98 11.19
N ARG A 768 -27.29 13.19 12.02
CA ARG A 768 -27.64 11.80 11.79
C ARG A 768 -29.10 11.65 11.37
N PRO A 769 -29.36 11.08 10.19
CA PRO A 769 -30.66 10.52 9.87
C PRO A 769 -30.99 9.34 10.81
N PRO A 770 -32.26 9.17 11.22
CA PRO A 770 -32.68 8.08 12.09
C PRO A 770 -32.59 6.70 11.41
N GLU A 771 -32.57 5.64 12.23
CA GLU A 771 -32.59 4.26 11.77
C GLU A 771 -33.87 3.98 10.95
N GLY A 772 -33.72 3.51 9.71
CA GLY A 772 -34.81 3.35 8.74
C GLY A 772 -34.87 4.42 7.63
N SER A 773 -33.95 5.39 7.64
CA SER A 773 -33.76 6.32 6.51
C SER A 773 -33.18 5.61 5.28
N VAL A 774 -33.64 5.98 4.08
CA VAL A 774 -33.25 5.35 2.81
C VAL A 774 -32.18 6.21 2.11
N VAL A 775 -31.07 5.58 1.72
CA VAL A 775 -30.00 6.27 0.96
C VAL A 775 -30.56 6.88 -0.33
N GLY A 776 -30.26 8.17 -0.54
CA GLY A 776 -30.73 8.97 -1.67
C GLY A 776 -32.09 9.63 -1.50
N GLU A 777 -32.82 9.34 -0.42
CA GLU A 777 -34.05 10.06 -0.12
C GLU A 777 -33.75 11.52 0.24
N ARG A 778 -34.70 12.41 -0.09
CA ARG A 778 -34.58 13.84 0.21
C ARG A 778 -35.14 14.14 1.60
N ALA A 779 -34.36 14.84 2.42
CA ALA A 779 -34.81 15.35 3.71
C ALA A 779 -35.88 16.45 3.51
N ARG A 780 -36.87 16.51 4.40
CA ARG A 780 -38.05 17.38 4.29
C ARG A 780 -38.25 18.20 5.56
N VAL A 781 -38.94 19.32 5.41
CA VAL A 781 -39.46 20.13 6.50
C VAL A 781 -40.93 20.39 6.23
N GLU A 782 -41.78 20.32 7.25
CA GLU A 782 -43.22 20.49 7.12
C GLU A 782 -43.58 21.86 6.50
N GLY A 783 -44.28 21.84 5.37
CA GLY A 783 -44.67 23.03 4.60
C GLY A 783 -43.61 23.52 3.61
N SER A 784 -42.49 22.79 3.43
CA SER A 784 -41.48 23.07 2.41
C SER A 784 -41.72 22.22 1.17
N GLU A 785 -42.45 22.77 0.20
CA GLU A 785 -42.70 22.16 -1.11
C GLU A 785 -42.00 22.97 -2.21
N GLY A 786 -41.47 22.27 -3.22
CA GLY A 786 -40.78 22.88 -4.35
C GLY A 786 -39.63 22.05 -4.92
N GLU A 787 -39.30 22.37 -6.17
CA GLU A 787 -38.20 21.74 -6.90
C GLU A 787 -36.84 22.35 -6.52
N PRO A 788 -35.78 21.53 -6.36
CA PRO A 788 -34.46 22.02 -6.04
C PRO A 788 -33.91 22.87 -7.19
N LEU A 789 -33.16 23.92 -6.84
CA LEU A 789 -32.51 24.76 -7.83
C LEU A 789 -31.32 24.03 -8.48
N THR A 790 -30.99 24.40 -9.71
CA THR A 790 -29.74 23.95 -10.34
C THR A 790 -28.51 24.52 -9.60
N PRO A 791 -27.33 23.89 -9.66
CA PRO A 791 -26.11 24.41 -9.03
C PRO A 791 -25.75 25.84 -9.45
N ALA A 792 -26.06 26.22 -10.69
CA ALA A 792 -25.86 27.59 -11.18
C ALA A 792 -26.78 28.59 -10.47
N GLN A 793 -28.05 28.23 -10.26
CA GLN A 793 -29.04 29.06 -9.57
C GLN A 793 -28.75 29.15 -8.07
N VAL A 794 -28.35 28.05 -7.41
CA VAL A 794 -27.97 28.05 -5.98
C VAL A 794 -26.85 29.06 -5.71
N LYS A 795 -25.78 29.05 -6.53
CA LYS A 795 -24.67 30.01 -6.42
C LYS A 795 -25.11 31.45 -6.72
N LYS A 796 -25.91 31.66 -7.77
CA LYS A 796 -26.35 33.01 -8.19
C LYS A 796 -27.26 33.67 -7.15
N LYS A 797 -28.16 32.89 -6.54
CA LYS A 797 -29.14 33.35 -5.55
C LYS A 797 -28.64 33.27 -4.10
N LYS A 798 -27.39 32.82 -3.87
CA LYS A 798 -26.83 32.54 -2.53
C LYS A 798 -27.77 31.68 -1.66
N ALA A 799 -28.47 30.74 -2.29
CA ALA A 799 -29.62 30.06 -1.67
C ALA A 799 -29.23 29.25 -0.42
N PHE A 800 -28.04 28.65 -0.41
CA PHE A 800 -27.55 27.92 0.76
C PHE A 800 -27.12 28.86 1.90
N GLU A 801 -26.49 30.00 1.59
CA GLU A 801 -26.09 31.00 2.61
C GLU A 801 -27.32 31.58 3.33
N GLU A 802 -28.42 31.79 2.61
CA GLU A 802 -29.69 32.22 3.22
C GLU A 802 -30.34 31.10 4.04
N LEU A 803 -30.31 29.85 3.54
CA LEU A 803 -30.83 28.70 4.26
C LEU A 803 -30.11 28.47 5.60
N ALA A 804 -28.77 28.48 5.57
CA ALA A 804 -27.91 28.14 6.71
C ALA A 804 -28.12 29.06 7.92
N LYS A 805 -28.54 30.32 7.73
CA LYS A 805 -28.87 31.26 8.84
C LYS A 805 -29.95 30.73 9.78
N HIS A 806 -30.79 29.82 9.28
CA HIS A 806 -31.95 29.28 9.97
C HIS A 806 -31.83 27.78 10.28
N LEU A 807 -30.72 27.13 9.94
CA LEU A 807 -30.47 25.73 10.25
C LEU A 807 -29.80 25.60 11.61
N ARG A 808 -30.49 24.99 12.57
CA ARG A 808 -29.96 24.78 13.94
C ARG A 808 -30.45 23.48 14.56
N THR A 809 -29.72 22.93 15.53
CA THR A 809 -30.30 21.95 16.44
C THR A 809 -31.13 22.63 17.52
N ASP A 810 -32.25 22.02 17.92
CA ASP A 810 -33.05 22.51 19.05
C ASP A 810 -32.54 21.96 20.41
N ASN A 811 -33.29 22.17 21.48
CA ASN A 811 -32.92 21.71 22.83
C ASN A 811 -32.94 20.18 22.96
N ASP A 812 -33.70 19.50 22.12
CA ASP A 812 -33.78 18.04 22.04
C ASP A 812 -32.79 17.48 21.01
N LYS A 813 -31.89 18.33 20.49
CA LYS A 813 -30.83 18.02 19.53
C LYS A 813 -31.36 17.62 18.15
N VAL A 814 -32.62 17.92 17.87
CA VAL A 814 -33.23 17.70 16.56
C VAL A 814 -32.74 18.77 15.60
N ALA A 815 -32.28 18.39 14.42
CA ALA A 815 -31.93 19.31 13.36
C ALA A 815 -33.20 20.00 12.84
N THR A 816 -33.22 21.33 12.85
CA THR A 816 -34.38 22.14 12.49
C THR A 816 -34.03 23.21 11.46
N TYR A 817 -35.03 23.58 10.67
CA TYR A 817 -35.03 24.79 9.85
C TYR A 817 -36.15 25.71 10.34
N GLN A 818 -35.79 26.93 10.78
CA GLN A 818 -36.75 27.88 11.38
C GLN A 818 -37.57 27.26 12.54
N GLY A 819 -36.94 26.37 13.34
CA GLY A 819 -37.57 25.69 14.46
C GLY A 819 -38.48 24.52 14.08
N LYS A 820 -38.61 24.18 12.79
CA LYS A 820 -39.32 22.98 12.34
C LYS A 820 -38.35 21.82 12.11
N PRO A 821 -38.66 20.59 12.55
CA PRO A 821 -37.78 19.43 12.36
C PRO A 821 -37.48 19.11 10.89
N ILE A 822 -36.22 18.76 10.63
CA ILE A 822 -35.77 18.15 9.37
C ILE A 822 -35.99 16.64 9.49
N THR A 823 -36.84 16.09 8.64
CA THR A 823 -37.29 14.70 8.70
C THR A 823 -36.98 13.92 7.44
N THR A 824 -36.93 12.60 7.58
CA THR A 824 -36.78 11.58 6.53
C THR A 824 -37.91 10.54 6.68
N SER A 825 -37.95 9.50 5.84
CA SER A 825 -38.89 8.39 6.04
C SER A 825 -38.73 7.70 7.40
N GLY A 826 -37.54 7.76 8.00
CA GLY A 826 -37.25 7.19 9.32
C GLY A 826 -37.58 8.11 10.51
N GLY A 827 -37.98 9.37 10.28
CA GLY A 827 -38.28 10.35 11.33
C GLY A 827 -37.33 11.55 11.36
N ALA A 828 -37.17 12.18 12.53
CA ALA A 828 -36.39 13.40 12.70
C ALA A 828 -34.87 13.14 12.71
N CYS A 829 -34.11 13.98 12.02
CA CYS A 829 -32.64 13.93 12.03
C CYS A 829 -32.10 14.62 13.29
N THR A 830 -31.06 14.06 13.91
CA THR A 830 -30.57 14.52 15.22
C THR A 830 -29.04 14.65 15.25
N ALA A 831 -28.54 15.41 16.21
CA ALA A 831 -27.14 15.40 16.62
C ALA A 831 -27.01 14.65 17.97
N ASP A 832 -25.86 14.05 18.28
CA ASP A 832 -25.71 13.22 19.48
C ASP A 832 -25.75 14.03 20.78
N THR A 833 -25.11 15.20 20.78
CA THR A 833 -24.84 15.98 21.99
C THR A 833 -24.98 17.49 21.82
N VAL A 834 -24.99 18.01 20.59
CA VAL A 834 -25.05 19.44 20.29
C VAL A 834 -26.50 19.91 20.24
N ALA A 835 -26.92 20.62 21.30
CA ALA A 835 -28.20 21.34 21.37
C ALA A 835 -27.97 22.84 21.06
N GLY A 836 -28.86 23.47 20.29
CA GLY A 836 -28.74 24.89 19.93
C GLY A 836 -27.63 25.23 18.93
N GLY A 837 -26.99 24.23 18.31
CA GLY A 837 -25.86 24.41 17.41
C GLY A 837 -26.27 24.83 16.00
N GLU A 838 -25.37 25.48 15.27
CA GLU A 838 -25.58 25.86 13.86
C GLU A 838 -25.27 24.68 12.94
N LEU A 839 -26.07 24.47 11.90
CA LEU A 839 -25.78 23.44 10.90
C LEU A 839 -25.08 24.07 9.69
N SER A 840 -23.92 23.54 9.33
CA SER A 840 -23.12 24.01 8.19
C SER A 840 -22.40 22.88 7.49
#